data_AF-A0A4E9FPI0-F1
#
_entry.id   AF-A0A4E9FPI0-F1
#
_cell.length_a   1.000
_cell.length_b   1.000
_cell.length_c   1.000
_cell.angle_alpha   90.00
_cell.angle_beta   90.00
_cell.angle_gamma   90.00
#
_symmetry.space_group_name_H-M   'P 1'
#
loop_
_entity.id
_entity.type
_entity.pdbx_description
1 polymer ?
#
loop_
_entity_poly.entity_id
_entity_poly.type
_entity_poly.pdbx_seq_one_letter_code
_entity_poly.pdbx_strand_id
1 'polypeptide(L)'
;MCDKELCALVSAKNRPELLIALQDALQCVLSPERLPFVKYRILTQLVNIFHPSVIGLLTSNEFNELFTTLFRSAPLDDAFLVLINALHSCDGSQMFRLQHIIILLDDLEKTRLESLLVDSIGRDPSDVDWNVKQGELCRLLGQTTCLVHNVFGNSHLLCLVKSNYTLLKAYLNNHWIYLLNSLKAALTNALERCRDSKDVNMEFLVGVTYELSRGDTAVFHMLVTWLGSHMDDTIWSRISARLLTDTSNGIANLEKLLLLVLLAAKDGKMLQKLFGNEIYKNQIVKRIFFEKALFVKVFPSTEQVPEKLAMCLHCGDEESSGSGPWSRLHEDTICTALNVWANGIHVNHSSDEQLDYIDVVLLNFVKYANKQIRCSISNEIVTKMASGVNIRLKCSDPRRRLRGMFVAEVITDWFSLGELKFEFPPEADEIMIDLKKIVDDEYDADVQPLKNDNEEKKVIQLEIRDAENDADKVDSDDDDDFPVYEIPEEELILKKEENDEDYRNVEMPYYIMDCIEGLNEQNDYAKFEAAFNALKPMIRRRAVGYEQCAEELLCRLIDLSNRFKTECFQEKRLQLIQSCLVTSPHLGSVAVDIMFSRKCSMTNRYIILKALSDAALEYSSPTDVVENLDARIPKNGDNVEGITVVNAGKLIPKTKRFMKTPVTLLKENRFTPVANSFFYPLTAIDQHREYLDLTGRDSELLSRILFCMGHLIRCSGSSPCTVKMVSTLAYLLVPLRHNTNFAVRQAVLFCYASICVSLSKEVLLQFYSDELVDWLEYATKLAEADPSTECRQIAQMAAETIAIIISVND
;
A
#
# COMPACT_ATOMS: atom_id res chain seq x y z
N MET A 1 20.14 27.61 -21.29
CA MET A 1 18.93 28.15 -21.95
C MET A 1 18.68 27.34 -23.21
N CYS A 2 17.56 26.63 -23.25
CA CYS A 2 17.10 25.74 -24.34
C CYS A 2 15.84 26.33 -24.99
N ASP A 3 15.56 27.61 -24.70
CA ASP A 3 14.25 28.19 -24.96
C ASP A 3 13.99 28.31 -26.46
N LYS A 4 15.02 28.37 -27.31
CA LYS A 4 14.85 28.36 -28.76
C LYS A 4 14.33 27.02 -29.25
N GLU A 5 14.96 25.94 -28.81
CA GLU A 5 14.62 24.57 -29.19
C GLU A 5 13.25 24.17 -28.63
N LEU A 6 12.94 24.54 -27.39
CA LEU A 6 11.61 24.34 -26.78
C LEU A 6 10.53 25.17 -27.49
N CYS A 7 10.80 26.44 -27.83
CA CYS A 7 9.87 27.26 -28.59
C CYS A 7 9.63 26.69 -29.99
N ALA A 8 10.66 26.17 -30.66
CA ALA A 8 10.54 25.57 -31.99
C ALA A 8 9.60 24.36 -31.98
N LEU A 9 9.72 23.47 -30.98
CA LEU A 9 8.82 22.32 -30.82
C LEU A 9 7.36 22.72 -30.63
N VAL A 10 7.09 23.76 -29.81
CA VAL A 10 5.73 24.22 -29.52
C VAL A 10 5.12 25.02 -30.68
N SER A 11 5.94 25.72 -31.45
CA SER A 11 5.49 26.63 -32.51
C SER A 11 5.38 25.99 -33.90
N ALA A 12 5.82 24.74 -34.06
CA ALA A 12 5.74 24.02 -35.32
C ALA A 12 4.28 23.82 -35.78
N LYS A 13 3.93 24.34 -36.95
CA LYS A 13 2.56 24.28 -37.53
C LYS A 13 2.43 23.36 -38.72
N ASN A 14 3.54 22.95 -39.33
CA ASN A 14 3.56 22.08 -40.49
C ASN A 14 4.64 20.98 -40.36
N ARG A 15 4.52 19.94 -41.18
CA ARG A 15 5.42 18.77 -41.16
C ARG A 15 6.92 19.16 -41.30
N PRO A 16 7.34 20.03 -42.24
CA PRO A 16 8.74 20.45 -42.34
C PRO A 16 9.29 21.16 -41.08
N GLU A 17 8.52 22.09 -40.49
CA GLU A 17 8.91 22.78 -39.25
C GLU A 17 9.07 21.80 -38.10
N LEU A 18 8.15 20.84 -37.97
CA LEU A 18 8.21 19.81 -36.94
C LEU A 18 9.44 18.91 -37.11
N LEU A 19 9.74 18.47 -38.34
CA LEU A 19 10.92 17.64 -38.63
C LEU A 19 12.23 18.37 -38.27
N ILE A 20 12.34 19.66 -38.59
CA ILE A 20 13.50 20.48 -38.22
C ILE A 20 13.61 20.60 -36.70
N ALA A 21 12.51 20.92 -36.02
CA ALA A 21 12.50 21.04 -34.56
C ALA A 21 12.87 19.73 -33.85
N LEU A 22 12.42 18.58 -34.37
CA LEU A 22 12.78 17.26 -33.85
C LEU A 22 14.26 16.91 -34.10
N GLN A 23 14.82 17.30 -35.24
CA GLN A 23 16.25 17.13 -35.52
C GLN A 23 17.12 18.00 -34.58
N ASP A 24 16.71 19.26 -34.34
CA ASP A 24 17.38 20.16 -33.40
C ASP A 24 17.30 19.62 -31.97
N ALA A 25 16.15 19.09 -31.57
CA ALA A 25 15.97 18.41 -30.29
C ALA A 25 16.90 17.19 -30.17
N LEU A 26 17.02 16.39 -31.23
CA LEU A 26 17.89 15.21 -31.25
C LEU A 26 19.37 15.60 -31.09
N GLN A 27 19.82 16.63 -31.79
CA GLN A 27 21.18 17.15 -31.62
C GLN A 27 21.43 17.65 -30.20
N CYS A 28 20.44 18.28 -29.57
CA CYS A 28 20.54 18.74 -28.18
C CYS A 28 20.62 17.59 -27.18
N VAL A 29 19.84 16.52 -27.39
CA VAL A 29 19.88 15.32 -26.53
C VAL A 29 21.21 14.57 -26.68
N LEU A 30 21.73 14.46 -27.90
CA LEU A 30 23.01 13.79 -28.20
C LEU A 30 24.23 14.58 -27.73
N SER A 31 24.13 15.90 -27.60
CA SER A 31 25.26 16.74 -27.19
C SER A 31 25.71 16.41 -25.75
N PRO A 32 26.98 16.02 -25.54
CA PRO A 32 27.53 15.76 -24.20
C PRO A 32 27.72 17.05 -23.39
N GLU A 33 27.80 18.21 -24.05
CA GLU A 33 28.01 19.52 -23.41
C GLU A 33 26.73 20.07 -22.74
N ARG A 34 25.56 19.54 -23.11
CA ARG A 34 24.29 20.00 -22.56
C ARG A 34 24.05 19.40 -21.17
N LEU A 35 23.68 20.27 -20.23
CA LEU A 35 23.34 19.90 -18.85
C LEU A 35 22.18 18.87 -18.83
N PRO A 36 22.19 17.88 -17.92
CA PRO A 36 21.13 16.86 -17.80
C PRO A 36 19.71 17.45 -17.72
N PHE A 37 19.53 18.51 -16.92
CA PHE A 37 18.27 19.24 -16.80
C PHE A 37 17.73 19.77 -18.14
N VAL A 38 18.60 20.21 -19.05
CA VAL A 38 18.19 20.68 -20.39
C VAL A 38 17.61 19.53 -21.20
N LYS A 39 18.24 18.35 -21.14
CA LYS A 39 17.77 17.15 -21.81
C LYS A 39 16.41 16.72 -21.26
N TYR A 40 16.28 16.67 -19.93
CA TYR A 40 15.01 16.37 -19.25
C TYR A 40 13.86 17.29 -19.68
N ARG A 41 14.11 18.61 -19.78
CA ARG A 41 13.11 19.57 -20.26
C ARG A 41 12.70 19.33 -21.71
N ILE A 42 13.65 19.02 -22.59
CA ILE A 42 13.35 18.69 -23.99
C ILE A 42 12.43 17.47 -24.05
N LEU A 43 12.77 16.39 -23.33
CA LEU A 43 11.94 15.18 -23.27
C LEU A 43 10.53 15.50 -22.75
N THR A 44 10.42 16.29 -21.68
CA THR A 44 9.13 16.69 -21.12
C THR A 44 8.29 17.45 -22.15
N GLN A 45 8.90 18.37 -22.90
CA GLN A 45 8.20 19.08 -23.97
C GLN A 45 7.83 18.17 -25.15
N LEU A 46 8.68 17.20 -25.51
CA LEU A 46 8.37 16.21 -26.55
C LEU A 46 7.11 15.41 -26.19
N VAL A 47 6.91 15.06 -24.91
CA VAL A 47 5.67 14.36 -24.49
C VAL A 47 4.47 15.30 -24.41
N ASN A 48 4.66 16.59 -24.12
CA ASN A 48 3.57 17.57 -24.08
C ASN A 48 2.99 17.88 -25.47
N ILE A 49 3.76 17.68 -26.54
CA ILE A 49 3.28 17.88 -27.92
C ILE A 49 2.53 16.66 -28.49
N PHE A 50 2.27 15.60 -27.71
CA PHE A 50 1.52 14.41 -28.12
C PHE A 50 0.02 14.68 -28.27
N HIS A 51 -0.31 15.59 -29.17
CA HIS A 51 -1.66 15.92 -29.57
C HIS A 51 -1.88 15.52 -31.03
N PRO A 52 -3.09 15.04 -31.40
CA PRO A 52 -3.40 14.65 -32.78
C PRO A 52 -3.07 15.73 -33.82
N SER A 53 -3.21 17.01 -33.47
CA SER A 53 -2.94 18.14 -34.38
C SER A 53 -1.46 18.32 -34.72
N VAL A 54 -0.54 17.81 -33.90
CA VAL A 54 0.92 17.98 -34.08
C VAL A 54 1.52 16.68 -34.57
N ILE A 55 1.30 15.57 -33.84
CA ILE A 55 1.86 14.26 -34.20
C ILE A 55 1.20 13.69 -35.46
N GLY A 56 -0.07 14.01 -35.73
CA GLY A 56 -0.74 13.64 -36.98
C GLY A 56 -0.13 14.25 -38.24
N LEU A 57 0.84 15.17 -38.12
CA LEU A 57 1.65 15.67 -39.25
C LEU A 57 2.73 14.68 -39.69
N LEU A 58 3.02 13.66 -38.88
CA LEU A 58 4.02 12.63 -39.14
C LEU A 58 3.31 11.33 -39.53
N THR A 59 3.97 10.53 -40.37
CA THR A 59 3.53 9.14 -40.57
C THR A 59 3.85 8.29 -39.33
N SER A 60 3.14 7.17 -39.13
CA SER A 60 3.40 6.22 -38.05
C SER A 60 4.87 5.76 -38.02
N ASN A 61 5.48 5.55 -39.19
CA ASN A 61 6.89 5.20 -39.33
C ASN A 61 7.84 6.34 -38.93
N GLU A 62 7.55 7.58 -39.34
CA GLU A 62 8.34 8.75 -38.95
C GLU A 62 8.30 9.01 -37.44
N PHE A 63 7.10 8.88 -36.83
CA PHE A 63 6.97 8.98 -35.38
C PHE A 63 7.83 7.91 -34.70
N ASN A 64 7.65 6.65 -35.08
CA ASN A 64 8.39 5.54 -34.49
C ASN A 64 9.90 5.74 -34.66
N GLU A 65 10.39 6.08 -35.85
CA GLU A 65 11.83 6.27 -36.08
C GLU A 65 12.40 7.44 -35.28
N LEU A 66 11.78 8.63 -35.34
CA LEU A 66 12.33 9.84 -34.73
C LEU A 66 12.21 9.84 -33.21
N PHE A 67 11.04 9.49 -32.67
CA PHE A 67 10.82 9.54 -31.23
C PHE A 67 11.51 8.38 -30.51
N THR A 68 11.53 7.16 -31.07
CA THR A 68 12.33 6.08 -30.45
C THR A 68 13.81 6.45 -30.44
N THR A 69 14.34 7.05 -31.52
CA THR A 69 15.74 7.51 -31.57
C THR A 69 16.02 8.60 -30.53
N LEU A 70 15.12 9.56 -30.35
CA LEU A 70 15.22 10.62 -29.33
C LEU A 70 15.28 10.05 -27.91
N PHE A 71 14.33 9.18 -27.54
CA PHE A 71 14.25 8.60 -26.20
C PHE A 71 15.37 7.57 -25.93
N ARG A 72 15.80 6.81 -26.95
CA ARG A 72 16.97 5.91 -26.83
C ARG A 72 18.29 6.67 -26.67
N SER A 73 18.40 7.89 -27.21
CA SER A 73 19.60 8.71 -27.11
C SER A 73 19.71 9.49 -25.79
N ALA A 74 18.61 9.59 -25.05
CA ALA A 74 18.56 10.29 -23.77
C ALA A 74 19.18 9.47 -22.62
N PRO A 75 19.55 10.12 -21.49
CA PRO A 75 19.81 9.43 -20.23
C PRO A 75 18.63 8.51 -19.85
N LEU A 76 18.93 7.28 -19.45
CA LEU A 76 17.92 6.23 -19.23
C LEU A 76 16.92 6.57 -18.16
N ASP A 77 17.45 7.04 -17.03
CA ASP A 77 16.71 7.49 -15.87
C ASP A 77 15.73 8.60 -16.27
N ASP A 78 16.20 9.62 -16.98
CA ASP A 78 15.33 10.73 -17.42
C ASP A 78 14.24 10.28 -18.39
N ALA A 79 14.56 9.39 -19.34
CA ALA A 79 13.60 8.89 -20.33
C ALA A 79 12.44 8.12 -19.68
N PHE A 80 12.74 7.19 -18.78
CA PHE A 80 11.71 6.45 -18.01
C PHE A 80 10.92 7.39 -17.10
N LEU A 81 11.59 8.27 -16.35
CA LEU A 81 10.93 9.22 -15.46
C LEU A 81 9.94 10.11 -16.23
N VAL A 82 10.33 10.64 -17.40
CA VAL A 82 9.46 11.53 -18.18
C VAL A 82 8.25 10.79 -18.74
N LEU A 83 8.44 9.61 -19.34
CA LEU A 83 7.35 8.85 -19.96
C LEU A 83 6.35 8.34 -18.91
N ILE A 84 6.83 7.76 -17.80
CA ILE A 84 5.93 7.23 -16.77
C ILE A 84 5.23 8.38 -16.02
N ASN A 85 5.92 9.50 -15.73
CA ASN A 85 5.26 10.66 -15.13
C ASN A 85 4.19 11.26 -16.06
N ALA A 86 4.36 11.19 -17.38
CA ALA A 86 3.35 11.65 -18.31
C ALA A 86 2.05 10.82 -18.25
N LEU A 87 2.12 9.54 -17.85
CA LEU A 87 0.93 8.71 -17.63
C LEU A 87 0.04 9.25 -16.51
N HIS A 88 0.61 9.86 -15.47
CA HIS A 88 -0.18 10.51 -14.40
C HIS A 88 -1.03 11.69 -14.92
N SER A 89 -0.57 12.35 -15.98
CA SER A 89 -1.28 13.48 -16.60
C SER A 89 -2.28 13.06 -17.68
N CYS A 90 -2.32 11.78 -18.03
CA CYS A 90 -3.27 11.27 -19.01
C CYS A 90 -4.66 11.09 -18.38
N ASP A 91 -5.68 11.50 -19.11
CA ASP A 91 -7.08 11.26 -18.77
C ASP A 91 -7.73 10.32 -19.80
N GLY A 92 -8.94 9.84 -19.51
CA GLY A 92 -9.68 8.95 -20.42
C GLY A 92 -10.01 9.56 -21.79
N SER A 93 -9.87 10.88 -21.97
CA SER A 93 -10.09 11.58 -23.24
C SER A 93 -8.83 11.65 -24.12
N GLN A 94 -7.65 11.49 -23.52
CA GLN A 94 -6.33 11.59 -24.17
C GLN A 94 -5.80 10.23 -24.65
N MET A 95 -6.66 9.38 -25.23
CA MET A 95 -6.26 8.04 -25.71
C MET A 95 -5.15 8.07 -26.76
N PHE A 96 -5.16 9.05 -27.66
CA PHE A 96 -4.10 9.24 -28.65
C PHE A 96 -2.73 9.44 -27.97
N ARG A 97 -2.67 10.25 -26.92
CA ARG A 97 -1.45 10.50 -26.14
C ARG A 97 -0.99 9.22 -25.44
N LEU A 98 -1.92 8.50 -24.81
CA LEU A 98 -1.63 7.24 -24.13
C LEU A 98 -0.98 6.21 -25.07
N GLN A 99 -1.54 6.03 -26.28
CA GLN A 99 -0.99 5.10 -27.27
C GLN A 99 0.48 5.41 -27.61
N HIS A 100 0.79 6.68 -27.87
CA HIS A 100 2.15 7.09 -28.25
C HIS A 100 3.13 6.98 -27.07
N ILE A 101 2.68 7.24 -25.83
CA ILE A 101 3.49 6.99 -24.63
C ILE A 101 3.76 5.49 -24.47
N ILE A 102 2.74 4.63 -24.65
CA ILE A 102 2.88 3.17 -24.56
C ILE A 102 3.85 2.63 -25.60
N ILE A 103 3.77 3.08 -26.85
CA ILE A 103 4.68 2.67 -27.93
C ILE A 103 6.14 2.99 -27.57
N LEU A 104 6.38 4.20 -27.04
CA LEU A 104 7.73 4.61 -26.64
C LEU A 104 8.22 3.90 -25.37
N LEU A 105 7.32 3.61 -24.42
CA LEU A 105 7.65 2.83 -23.24
C LEU A 105 8.00 1.39 -23.60
N ASP A 106 7.19 0.71 -24.42
CA ASP A 106 7.48 -0.66 -24.88
C ASP A 106 8.83 -0.73 -25.58
N ASP A 107 9.12 0.23 -26.46
CA ASP A 107 10.39 0.30 -27.17
C ASP A 107 11.58 0.52 -26.21
N LEU A 108 11.45 1.46 -25.27
CA LEU A 108 12.49 1.78 -24.30
C LEU A 108 12.74 0.60 -23.35
N GLU A 109 11.67 -0.07 -22.92
CA GLU A 109 11.73 -1.26 -22.06
C GLU A 109 12.41 -2.42 -22.79
N LYS A 110 11.98 -2.69 -24.02
CA LYS A 110 12.55 -3.74 -24.87
C LYS A 110 14.04 -3.54 -25.14
N THR A 111 14.48 -2.30 -25.36
CA THR A 111 15.83 -2.02 -25.87
C THR A 111 16.85 -1.61 -24.81
N ARG A 112 16.43 -0.97 -23.71
CA ARG A 112 17.38 -0.36 -22.77
C ARG A 112 17.12 -0.64 -21.29
N LEU A 113 16.00 -1.25 -20.91
CA LEU A 113 15.76 -1.62 -19.51
C LEU A 113 16.85 -2.54 -18.97
N GLU A 114 17.32 -3.48 -19.78
CA GLU A 114 18.44 -4.37 -19.45
C GLU A 114 19.69 -3.56 -19.09
N SER A 115 20.08 -2.61 -19.95
CA SER A 115 21.24 -1.76 -19.69
C SER A 115 21.09 -0.92 -18.42
N LEU A 116 19.88 -0.41 -18.12
CA LEU A 116 19.61 0.34 -16.90
C LEU A 116 19.86 -0.53 -15.65
N LEU A 117 19.35 -1.76 -15.62
CA LEU A 117 19.53 -2.65 -14.49
C LEU A 117 20.98 -3.14 -14.38
N VAL A 118 21.63 -3.48 -15.49
CA VAL A 118 23.04 -3.91 -15.49
C VAL A 118 23.96 -2.79 -15.02
N ASP A 119 23.77 -1.56 -15.51
CA ASP A 119 24.58 -0.41 -15.13
C ASP A 119 24.37 -0.01 -13.66
N SER A 120 23.16 -0.21 -13.12
CA SER A 120 22.84 0.09 -11.72
C SER A 120 23.73 -0.67 -10.73
N ILE A 121 24.15 -1.89 -11.08
CA ILE A 121 24.99 -2.74 -10.24
C ILE A 121 26.37 -2.14 -10.01
N GLY A 122 26.86 -1.38 -10.98
CA GLY A 122 28.17 -0.73 -10.94
C GLY A 122 28.17 0.62 -10.23
N ARG A 123 27.01 1.14 -9.80
CA ARG A 123 26.93 2.48 -9.19
C ARG A 123 27.31 2.46 -7.72
N ASP A 124 27.94 3.55 -7.30
CA ASP A 124 28.34 3.76 -5.91
C ASP A 124 27.09 3.88 -5.01
N PRO A 125 26.96 3.06 -3.95
CA PRO A 125 25.87 3.19 -2.97
C PRO A 125 25.80 4.56 -2.28
N SER A 126 26.86 5.37 -2.32
CA SER A 126 26.90 6.72 -1.75
C SER A 126 26.47 7.83 -2.70
N ASP A 127 26.14 7.51 -3.97
CA ASP A 127 25.66 8.48 -4.95
C ASP A 127 24.25 8.96 -4.59
N VAL A 128 24.18 10.18 -4.02
CA VAL A 128 22.93 10.80 -3.56
C VAL A 128 21.95 11.05 -4.72
N ASP A 129 22.43 11.45 -5.91
CA ASP A 129 21.54 11.71 -7.06
C ASP A 129 20.91 10.41 -7.54
N TRP A 130 21.73 9.36 -7.68
CA TRP A 130 21.25 8.04 -8.06
C TRP A 130 20.29 7.46 -7.02
N ASN A 131 20.59 7.54 -5.73
CA ASN A 131 19.74 6.94 -4.69
C ASN A 131 18.32 7.53 -4.68
N VAL A 132 18.17 8.84 -4.89
CA VAL A 132 16.84 9.46 -4.97
C VAL A 132 16.13 9.06 -6.26
N LYS A 133 16.84 9.01 -7.40
CA LYS A 133 16.27 8.58 -8.69
C LYS A 133 15.88 7.10 -8.69
N GLN A 134 16.69 6.24 -8.07
CA GLN A 134 16.51 4.79 -8.03
C GLN A 134 15.21 4.42 -7.32
N GLY A 135 14.95 5.01 -6.14
CA GLY A 135 13.71 4.74 -5.40
C GLY A 135 12.47 5.16 -6.19
N GLU A 136 12.54 6.29 -6.90
CA GLU A 136 11.44 6.77 -7.74
C GLU A 136 11.26 5.90 -9.00
N LEU A 137 12.34 5.57 -9.71
CA LEU A 137 12.31 4.69 -10.88
C LEU A 137 11.72 3.32 -10.53
N CYS A 138 12.14 2.74 -9.41
CA CYS A 138 11.62 1.48 -8.93
C CYS A 138 10.10 1.55 -8.73
N ARG A 139 9.63 2.55 -7.98
CA ARG A 139 8.21 2.79 -7.72
C ARG A 139 7.42 2.98 -9.02
N LEU A 140 7.93 3.79 -9.95
CA LEU A 140 7.29 4.10 -11.21
C LEU A 140 7.21 2.86 -12.11
N LEU A 141 8.28 2.08 -12.23
CA LEU A 141 8.25 0.80 -12.95
C LEU A 141 7.14 -0.11 -12.40
N GLY A 142 7.06 -0.27 -11.08
CA GLY A 142 5.98 -1.06 -10.44
C GLY A 142 4.56 -0.50 -10.64
N GLN A 143 4.41 0.82 -10.72
CA GLN A 143 3.11 1.49 -10.86
C GLN A 143 2.66 1.66 -12.32
N THR A 144 3.54 1.50 -13.30
CA THR A 144 3.27 1.81 -14.70
C THR A 144 2.00 1.12 -15.22
N THR A 145 1.82 -0.15 -14.89
CA THR A 145 0.62 -0.91 -15.28
C THR A 145 -0.65 -0.45 -14.56
N CYS A 146 -0.56 -0.05 -13.28
CA CYS A 146 -1.67 0.55 -12.54
C CYS A 146 -2.08 1.90 -13.14
N LEU A 147 -1.11 2.71 -13.57
CA LEU A 147 -1.37 4.00 -14.22
C LEU A 147 -2.08 3.79 -15.55
N VAL A 148 -1.62 2.84 -16.37
CA VAL A 148 -2.29 2.47 -17.64
C VAL A 148 -3.72 1.99 -17.38
N HIS A 149 -3.94 1.13 -16.38
CA HIS A 149 -5.29 0.70 -16.00
C HIS A 149 -6.17 1.84 -15.50
N ASN A 150 -5.65 2.79 -14.71
CA ASN A 150 -6.43 3.91 -14.18
C ASN A 150 -6.91 4.86 -15.29
N VAL A 151 -6.05 5.14 -16.27
CA VAL A 151 -6.43 5.94 -17.45
C VAL A 151 -7.55 5.25 -18.23
N PHE A 152 -7.52 3.91 -18.29
CA PHE A 152 -8.54 3.11 -18.95
C PHE A 152 -9.86 3.00 -18.17
N GLY A 153 -9.82 2.71 -16.86
CA GLY A 153 -11.01 2.51 -16.03
C GLY A 153 -11.87 3.78 -15.89
N ASN A 154 -11.28 4.96 -16.03
CA ASN A 154 -11.99 6.23 -16.07
C ASN A 154 -12.68 6.51 -17.42
N SER A 155 -12.40 5.72 -18.46
CA SER A 155 -13.12 5.82 -19.72
C SER A 155 -14.46 5.09 -19.58
N HIS A 156 -15.56 5.83 -19.48
CA HIS A 156 -16.94 5.31 -19.58
C HIS A 156 -17.25 4.71 -20.98
N LEU A 157 -16.25 4.42 -21.79
CA LEU A 157 -16.37 4.07 -23.20
C LEU A 157 -16.16 2.56 -23.38
N LEU A 158 -17.22 1.80 -23.10
CA LEU A 158 -17.42 0.43 -23.58
C LEU A 158 -17.39 0.30 -25.13
N CYS A 159 -17.25 1.41 -25.88
CA CYS A 159 -17.09 1.43 -27.34
C CYS A 159 -15.62 1.61 -27.79
N LEU A 160 -14.69 0.89 -27.18
CA LEU A 160 -13.30 0.87 -27.66
C LEU A 160 -13.20 0.10 -28.98
N VAL A 161 -12.46 0.66 -29.93
CA VAL A 161 -11.98 -0.07 -31.11
C VAL A 161 -11.10 -1.23 -30.62
N LYS A 162 -11.37 -2.45 -31.07
CA LYS A 162 -10.63 -3.68 -30.68
C LYS A 162 -9.11 -3.50 -30.70
N SER A 163 -8.59 -2.69 -31.63
CA SER A 163 -7.16 -2.38 -31.78
C SER A 163 -6.50 -1.71 -30.57
N ASN A 164 -7.24 -0.86 -29.83
CA ASN A 164 -6.67 -0.19 -28.67
C ASN A 164 -6.52 -1.18 -27.52
N TYR A 165 -7.53 -2.00 -27.31
CA TYR A 165 -7.50 -3.03 -26.28
C TYR A 165 -6.35 -4.03 -26.50
N THR A 166 -6.10 -4.45 -27.74
CA THR A 166 -4.98 -5.36 -28.06
C THR A 166 -3.62 -4.72 -27.79
N LEU A 167 -3.41 -3.46 -28.20
CA LEU A 167 -2.18 -2.71 -27.92
C LEU A 167 -1.92 -2.62 -26.40
N LEU A 168 -2.93 -2.27 -25.61
CA LEU A 168 -2.80 -2.17 -24.16
C LEU A 168 -2.52 -3.53 -23.51
N LYS A 169 -3.26 -4.57 -23.90
CA LYS A 169 -3.05 -5.94 -23.38
C LYS A 169 -1.64 -6.43 -23.69
N ALA A 170 -1.14 -6.16 -24.89
CA ALA A 170 0.22 -6.48 -25.30
C ALA A 170 1.26 -5.76 -24.41
N TYR A 171 1.14 -4.43 -24.25
CA TYR A 171 2.05 -3.66 -23.41
C TYR A 171 2.05 -4.13 -21.94
N LEU A 172 0.87 -4.30 -21.33
CA LEU A 172 0.75 -4.72 -19.93
C LEU A 172 1.42 -6.08 -19.67
N ASN A 173 1.37 -6.99 -20.64
CA ASN A 173 2.07 -8.27 -20.57
C ASN A 173 3.58 -8.10 -20.81
N ASN A 174 3.95 -7.35 -21.84
CA ASN A 174 5.35 -7.14 -22.23
C ASN A 174 6.17 -6.47 -21.14
N HIS A 175 5.61 -5.46 -20.47
CA HIS A 175 6.27 -4.72 -19.40
C HIS A 175 6.88 -5.64 -18.35
N TRP A 176 6.09 -6.58 -17.83
CA TRP A 176 6.56 -7.53 -16.82
C TRP A 176 7.58 -8.52 -17.38
N ILE A 177 7.43 -8.96 -18.63
CA ILE A 177 8.39 -9.87 -19.29
C ILE A 177 9.73 -9.16 -19.53
N TYR A 178 9.73 -7.92 -19.99
CA TYR A 178 10.94 -7.12 -20.17
C TYR A 178 11.63 -6.84 -18.83
N LEU A 179 10.86 -6.53 -17.79
CA LEU A 179 11.40 -6.35 -16.44
C LEU A 179 12.03 -7.63 -15.90
N LEU A 180 11.37 -8.78 -16.10
CA LEU A 180 11.90 -10.10 -15.74
C LEU A 180 13.21 -10.39 -16.47
N ASN A 181 13.24 -10.24 -17.79
CA ASN A 181 14.41 -10.58 -18.61
C ASN A 181 15.59 -9.65 -18.28
N SER A 182 15.32 -8.36 -18.08
CA SER A 182 16.31 -7.37 -17.66
C SER A 182 16.88 -7.70 -16.29
N LEU A 183 16.03 -8.13 -15.34
CA LEU A 183 16.46 -8.55 -14.01
C LEU A 183 17.32 -9.83 -14.09
N LYS A 184 16.96 -10.81 -14.92
CA LYS A 184 17.77 -12.02 -15.16
C LYS A 184 19.15 -11.68 -15.70
N ALA A 185 19.23 -10.80 -16.70
CA ALA A 185 20.49 -10.35 -17.28
C ALA A 185 21.35 -9.62 -16.24
N ALA A 186 20.75 -8.72 -15.46
CA ALA A 186 21.43 -8.00 -14.38
C ALA A 186 21.95 -8.94 -13.29
N LEU A 187 21.16 -9.93 -12.84
CA LEU A 187 21.61 -10.92 -11.86
C LEU A 187 22.74 -11.81 -12.39
N THR A 188 22.70 -12.16 -13.67
CA THR A 188 23.78 -12.90 -14.33
C THR A 188 25.06 -12.07 -14.38
N ASN A 189 24.97 -10.79 -14.70
CA ASN A 189 26.10 -9.86 -14.67
C ASN A 189 26.64 -9.66 -13.25
N ALA A 190 25.76 -9.55 -12.25
CA ALA A 190 26.14 -9.49 -10.84
C ALA A 190 26.96 -10.72 -10.42
N LEU A 191 26.57 -11.92 -10.86
CA LEU A 191 27.31 -13.16 -10.62
C LEU A 191 28.72 -13.10 -11.23
N GLU A 192 28.85 -12.65 -12.47
CA GLU A 192 30.16 -12.48 -13.14
C GLU A 192 31.04 -11.45 -12.42
N ARG A 193 30.47 -10.31 -12.01
CA ARG A 193 31.18 -9.28 -11.24
C ARG A 193 31.64 -9.78 -9.87
N CYS A 194 30.81 -10.54 -9.17
CA CYS A 194 31.20 -11.17 -7.90
C CYS A 194 32.34 -12.18 -8.09
N ARG A 195 32.35 -12.94 -9.21
CA ARG A 195 33.46 -13.85 -9.55
C ARG A 195 34.76 -13.09 -9.82
N ASP A 196 34.65 -11.92 -10.45
CA ASP A 196 35.76 -10.98 -10.63
C ASP A 196 36.18 -10.24 -9.34
N SER A 197 35.56 -10.54 -8.19
CA SER A 197 35.79 -9.83 -6.91
C SER A 197 35.52 -8.32 -6.99
N LYS A 198 34.57 -7.91 -7.83
CA LYS A 198 34.07 -6.54 -7.91
C LYS A 198 32.85 -6.38 -7.00
N ASP A 199 32.71 -5.20 -6.40
CA ASP A 199 31.52 -4.84 -5.64
C ASP A 199 30.30 -4.70 -6.56
N VAL A 200 29.15 -5.06 -6.01
CA VAL A 200 27.85 -5.16 -6.67
C VAL A 200 26.82 -4.45 -5.79
N ASN A 201 26.23 -3.37 -6.31
CA ASN A 201 25.08 -2.73 -5.68
C ASN A 201 23.78 -3.46 -6.07
N MET A 202 23.09 -4.03 -5.09
CA MET A 202 21.86 -4.82 -5.30
C MET A 202 20.57 -4.04 -5.00
N GLU A 203 20.66 -2.81 -4.50
CA GLU A 203 19.50 -2.08 -3.97
C GLU A 203 18.41 -1.88 -5.03
N PHE A 204 18.78 -1.54 -6.26
CA PHE A 204 17.81 -1.38 -7.34
C PHE A 204 17.15 -2.70 -7.74
N LEU A 205 17.93 -3.79 -7.82
CA LEU A 205 17.43 -5.11 -8.19
C LEU A 205 16.47 -5.66 -7.13
N VAL A 206 16.75 -5.40 -5.85
CA VAL A 206 15.86 -5.72 -4.72
C VAL A 206 14.55 -4.94 -4.84
N GLY A 207 14.63 -3.63 -5.11
CA GLY A 207 13.49 -2.78 -5.46
C GLY A 207 12.63 -3.38 -6.56
N VAL A 208 13.23 -3.64 -7.72
CA VAL A 208 12.55 -4.18 -8.90
C VAL A 208 11.93 -5.55 -8.61
N THR A 209 12.61 -6.42 -7.89
CA THR A 209 12.09 -7.74 -7.50
C THR A 209 10.85 -7.61 -6.63
N TYR A 210 10.84 -6.65 -5.72
CA TYR A 210 9.68 -6.36 -4.88
C TYR A 210 8.49 -5.87 -5.72
N GLU A 211 8.71 -4.93 -6.64
CA GLU A 211 7.64 -4.45 -7.52
C GLU A 211 7.13 -5.55 -8.47
N LEU A 212 8.01 -6.40 -8.99
CA LEU A 212 7.63 -7.58 -9.77
C LEU A 212 6.72 -8.53 -8.98
N SER A 213 7.04 -8.78 -7.71
CA SER A 213 6.25 -9.66 -6.83
C SER A 213 4.82 -9.16 -6.59
N ARG A 214 4.62 -7.84 -6.65
CA ARG A 214 3.30 -7.20 -6.48
C ARG A 214 2.53 -7.07 -7.78
N GLY A 215 3.26 -6.92 -8.88
CA GLY A 215 2.70 -6.65 -10.20
C GLY A 215 2.06 -7.87 -10.83
N ASP A 216 2.87 -8.88 -11.11
CA ASP A 216 2.44 -10.06 -11.86
C ASP A 216 2.95 -11.34 -11.19
N THR A 217 2.03 -12.03 -10.52
CA THR A 217 2.33 -13.26 -9.79
C THR A 217 2.93 -14.33 -10.70
N ALA A 218 2.41 -14.52 -11.92
CA ALA A 218 2.92 -15.54 -12.83
C ALA A 218 4.37 -15.24 -13.27
N VAL A 219 4.67 -13.97 -13.58
CA VAL A 219 6.02 -13.56 -13.96
C VAL A 219 6.99 -13.65 -12.78
N PHE A 220 6.54 -13.32 -11.57
CA PHE A 220 7.33 -13.55 -10.36
C PHE A 220 7.60 -15.05 -10.11
N HIS A 221 6.64 -15.93 -10.37
CA HIS A 221 6.86 -17.38 -10.31
C HIS A 221 7.95 -17.80 -11.30
N MET A 222 7.90 -17.29 -12.54
CA MET A 222 8.97 -17.54 -13.53
C MET A 222 10.35 -17.04 -13.06
N LEU A 223 10.42 -15.92 -12.33
CA LEU A 223 11.67 -15.47 -11.70
C LEU A 223 12.16 -16.48 -10.67
N VAL A 224 11.30 -16.90 -9.74
CA VAL A 224 11.65 -17.83 -8.66
C VAL A 224 12.10 -19.16 -9.24
N THR A 225 11.35 -19.74 -10.20
CA THR A 225 11.73 -20.96 -10.92
C THR A 225 13.09 -20.81 -11.61
N TRP A 226 13.32 -19.68 -12.29
CA TRP A 226 14.61 -19.41 -12.92
C TRP A 226 15.75 -19.34 -11.90
N LEU A 227 15.58 -18.60 -10.79
CA LEU A 227 16.57 -18.52 -9.72
C LEU A 227 16.95 -19.90 -9.16
N GLY A 228 15.97 -20.78 -8.99
CA GLY A 228 16.18 -22.15 -8.52
C GLY A 228 16.82 -23.10 -9.54
N SER A 229 16.72 -22.79 -10.85
CA SER A 229 17.23 -23.63 -11.94
C SER A 229 18.75 -23.53 -12.18
N HIS A 230 19.40 -22.49 -11.66
CA HIS A 230 20.85 -22.32 -11.77
C HIS A 230 21.62 -23.45 -11.07
N MET A 231 22.86 -23.72 -11.47
CA MET A 231 23.70 -24.74 -10.81
C MET A 231 24.02 -24.36 -9.35
N ASP A 232 24.40 -25.35 -8.54
CA ASP A 232 24.76 -25.15 -7.13
C ASP A 232 26.07 -24.36 -7.00
N ASP A 233 25.95 -23.04 -7.00
CA ASP A 233 27.04 -22.09 -6.79
C ASP A 233 26.79 -21.31 -5.48
N THR A 234 27.78 -21.33 -4.60
CA THR A 234 27.74 -20.60 -3.32
C THR A 234 27.58 -19.09 -3.50
N ILE A 235 28.12 -18.52 -4.58
CA ILE A 235 27.97 -17.10 -4.89
C ILE A 235 26.53 -16.83 -5.32
N TRP A 236 25.97 -17.70 -6.17
CA TRP A 236 24.60 -17.58 -6.62
C TRP A 236 23.60 -17.66 -5.47
N SER A 237 23.74 -18.65 -4.57
CA SER A 237 22.89 -18.78 -3.38
C SER A 237 22.93 -17.54 -2.48
N ARG A 238 24.09 -16.87 -2.37
CA ARG A 238 24.20 -15.60 -1.65
C ARG A 238 23.50 -14.44 -2.36
N ILE A 239 23.62 -14.37 -3.69
CA ILE A 239 22.94 -13.35 -4.50
C ILE A 239 21.42 -13.54 -4.41
N SER A 240 20.92 -14.76 -4.58
CA SER A 240 19.49 -15.07 -4.45
C SER A 240 18.98 -14.78 -3.04
N ALA A 241 19.71 -15.20 -2.00
CA ALA A 241 19.31 -14.94 -0.62
C ALA A 241 19.27 -13.44 -0.34
N ARG A 242 20.28 -12.67 -0.78
CA ARG A 242 20.28 -11.21 -0.65
C ARG A 242 19.10 -10.57 -1.38
N LEU A 243 18.84 -10.98 -2.63
CA LEU A 243 17.73 -10.46 -3.43
C LEU A 243 16.37 -10.63 -2.72
N LEU A 244 16.18 -11.76 -2.05
CA LEU A 244 14.91 -12.17 -1.45
C LEU A 244 14.75 -11.80 0.04
N THR A 245 15.82 -11.37 0.72
CA THR A 245 15.80 -11.10 2.18
C THR A 245 16.18 -9.67 2.57
N ASP A 246 16.54 -8.83 1.60
CA ASP A 246 16.90 -7.44 1.86
C ASP A 246 15.69 -6.63 2.40
N THR A 247 15.94 -5.85 3.46
CA THR A 247 14.91 -5.10 4.20
C THR A 247 14.78 -3.64 3.78
N SER A 248 15.52 -3.18 2.77
CA SER A 248 15.47 -1.80 2.24
C SER A 248 14.05 -1.33 1.91
N ASN A 249 13.21 -2.20 1.34
CA ASN A 249 11.83 -1.90 0.97
C ASN A 249 10.82 -2.00 2.14
N GLY A 250 11.27 -2.27 3.37
CA GLY A 250 10.43 -2.38 4.56
C GLY A 250 9.97 -3.81 4.92
N ILE A 251 9.72 -4.03 6.21
CA ILE A 251 9.48 -5.38 6.78
C ILE A 251 8.13 -5.98 6.34
N ALA A 252 7.06 -5.19 6.28
CA ALA A 252 5.73 -5.68 5.90
C ALA A 252 5.69 -6.17 4.44
N ASN A 253 6.52 -5.55 3.61
CA ASN A 253 6.67 -5.82 2.19
C ASN A 253 7.45 -7.13 1.98
N LEU A 254 8.48 -7.35 2.79
CA LEU A 254 9.25 -8.59 2.83
C LEU A 254 8.40 -9.81 3.21
N GLU A 255 7.41 -9.66 4.09
CA GLU A 255 6.51 -10.79 4.43
C GLU A 255 5.71 -11.30 3.24
N LYS A 256 5.15 -10.39 2.43
CA LYS A 256 4.42 -10.76 1.22
C LYS A 256 5.35 -11.43 0.20
N LEU A 257 6.53 -10.85 -0.01
CA LEU A 257 7.54 -11.39 -0.90
C LEU A 257 7.92 -12.83 -0.50
N LEU A 258 8.27 -13.06 0.76
CA LEU A 258 8.69 -14.38 1.24
C LEU A 258 7.58 -15.42 1.10
N LEU A 259 6.32 -15.06 1.38
CA LEU A 259 5.20 -15.97 1.17
C LEU A 259 4.97 -16.29 -0.31
N LEU A 260 5.12 -15.31 -1.20
CA LEU A 260 5.05 -15.57 -2.65
C LEU A 260 6.18 -16.47 -3.12
N VAL A 261 7.40 -16.32 -2.60
CA VAL A 261 8.53 -17.23 -2.89
C VAL A 261 8.22 -18.65 -2.40
N LEU A 262 7.65 -18.78 -1.20
CA LEU A 262 7.27 -20.08 -0.63
C LEU A 262 6.24 -20.81 -1.50
N LEU A 263 5.26 -20.09 -2.04
CA LEU A 263 4.27 -20.65 -2.97
C LEU A 263 4.90 -20.99 -4.32
N ALA A 264 5.72 -20.09 -4.86
CA ALA A 264 6.36 -20.24 -6.17
C ALA A 264 7.45 -21.32 -6.22
N ALA A 265 8.05 -21.69 -5.09
CA ALA A 265 9.05 -22.73 -5.05
C ALA A 265 8.45 -24.10 -5.37
N LYS A 266 9.11 -24.85 -6.25
CA LYS A 266 8.68 -26.20 -6.64
C LYS A 266 8.67 -27.15 -5.45
N ASP A 267 9.75 -27.16 -4.67
CA ASP A 267 9.97 -28.07 -3.55
C ASP A 267 10.85 -27.44 -2.45
N GLY A 268 11.10 -28.20 -1.39
CA GLY A 268 11.99 -27.77 -0.31
C GLY A 268 13.46 -27.65 -0.68
N LYS A 269 13.93 -28.43 -1.67
CA LYS A 269 15.32 -28.35 -2.18
C LYS A 269 15.57 -26.99 -2.81
N MET A 270 14.62 -26.51 -3.59
CA MET A 270 14.66 -25.19 -4.20
C MET A 270 14.68 -24.09 -3.14
N LEU A 271 13.90 -24.19 -2.06
CA LEU A 271 13.94 -23.23 -0.95
C LEU A 271 15.30 -23.21 -0.25
N GLN A 272 15.88 -24.39 0.04
CA GLN A 272 17.20 -24.49 0.64
C GLN A 272 18.24 -23.83 -0.26
N LYS A 273 18.15 -24.02 -1.57
CA LYS A 273 19.07 -23.43 -2.54
C LYS A 273 18.98 -21.90 -2.61
N LEU A 274 17.76 -21.37 -2.63
CA LEU A 274 17.49 -19.93 -2.76
C LEU A 274 17.98 -19.13 -1.55
N PHE A 275 17.78 -19.65 -0.34
CA PHE A 275 18.07 -18.94 0.91
C PHE A 275 19.32 -19.43 1.64
N GLY A 276 19.70 -20.69 1.44
CA GLY A 276 20.78 -21.34 2.17
C GLY A 276 20.64 -21.16 3.68
N ASN A 277 21.73 -20.74 4.32
CA ASN A 277 21.76 -20.53 5.77
C ASN A 277 20.92 -19.32 6.26
N GLU A 278 20.42 -18.46 5.38
CA GLU A 278 19.53 -17.36 5.78
C GLU A 278 18.21 -17.86 6.36
N ILE A 279 17.82 -19.10 6.08
CA ILE A 279 16.62 -19.73 6.62
C ILE A 279 16.58 -19.69 8.15
N TYR A 280 17.70 -19.97 8.82
CA TYR A 280 17.78 -19.95 10.28
C TYR A 280 18.52 -18.72 10.82
N LYS A 281 19.36 -18.04 10.02
CA LYS A 281 20.07 -16.83 10.45
C LYS A 281 19.16 -15.60 10.44
N ASN A 282 18.37 -15.45 9.39
CA ASN A 282 17.48 -14.31 9.25
C ASN A 282 16.21 -14.56 10.06
N GLN A 283 16.05 -13.79 11.15
CA GLN A 283 14.90 -13.90 12.05
C GLN A 283 13.56 -13.64 11.34
N ILE A 284 13.55 -12.81 10.29
CA ILE A 284 12.34 -12.51 9.53
C ILE A 284 11.93 -13.74 8.71
N VAL A 285 12.88 -14.36 8.01
CA VAL A 285 12.66 -15.60 7.23
C VAL A 285 12.19 -16.72 8.16
N LYS A 286 12.92 -16.97 9.25
CA LYS A 286 12.57 -17.98 10.25
C LYS A 286 11.15 -17.79 10.77
N ARG A 287 10.78 -16.56 11.15
CA ARG A 287 9.44 -16.24 11.66
C ARG A 287 8.35 -16.41 10.61
N ILE A 288 8.58 -16.01 9.37
CA ILE A 288 7.54 -16.10 8.34
C ILE A 288 7.33 -17.56 7.92
N PHE A 289 8.41 -18.30 7.66
CA PHE A 289 8.32 -19.68 7.19
C PHE A 289 7.92 -20.66 8.31
N PHE A 290 8.56 -20.60 9.47
CA PHE A 290 8.40 -21.64 10.51
C PHE A 290 7.49 -21.24 11.67
N GLU A 291 6.99 -20.00 11.70
CA GLU A 291 5.95 -19.62 12.67
C GLU A 291 4.65 -19.23 11.97
N LYS A 292 4.67 -18.21 11.12
CA LYS A 292 3.44 -17.69 10.49
C LYS A 292 2.85 -18.65 9.46
N ALA A 293 3.67 -19.18 8.55
CA ALA A 293 3.16 -20.04 7.48
C ALA A 293 2.69 -21.42 7.98
N LEU A 294 3.16 -21.86 9.16
CA LEU A 294 2.77 -23.14 9.75
C LEU A 294 1.66 -23.02 10.80
N PHE A 295 1.66 -21.97 11.62
CA PHE A 295 0.79 -21.89 12.80
C PHE A 295 -0.21 -20.72 12.78
N VAL A 296 -0.12 -19.82 11.81
CA VAL A 296 -1.01 -18.64 11.71
C VAL A 296 -1.81 -18.61 10.41
N LYS A 297 -1.21 -19.03 9.29
CA LYS A 297 -1.85 -19.09 7.98
C LYS A 297 -2.16 -20.53 7.61
N VAL A 298 -3.34 -20.75 7.05
CA VAL A 298 -3.73 -22.00 6.40
C VAL A 298 -3.56 -21.84 4.89
N PHE A 299 -2.90 -22.80 4.27
CA PHE A 299 -2.75 -22.85 2.82
C PHE A 299 -3.53 -24.05 2.25
N PRO A 300 -4.07 -23.93 1.02
CA PRO A 300 -4.65 -25.07 0.34
C PRO A 300 -3.65 -26.22 0.20
N SER A 301 -4.14 -27.46 0.24
CA SER A 301 -3.31 -28.66 0.09
C SER A 301 -2.54 -28.72 -1.23
N THR A 302 -3.02 -28.04 -2.27
CA THR A 302 -2.36 -27.90 -3.59
C THR A 302 -0.99 -27.24 -3.50
N GLU A 303 -0.77 -26.37 -2.51
CA GLU A 303 0.48 -25.61 -2.38
C GLU A 303 1.59 -26.38 -1.65
N GLN A 304 1.25 -27.49 -0.97
CA GLN A 304 2.18 -28.37 -0.24
C GLN A 304 3.15 -27.62 0.70
N VAL A 305 2.73 -26.49 1.28
CA VAL A 305 3.60 -25.62 2.09
C VAL A 305 4.31 -26.37 3.25
N PRO A 306 3.63 -27.19 4.06
CA PRO A 306 4.30 -27.90 5.15
C PRO A 306 5.35 -28.90 4.67
N GLU A 307 5.10 -29.59 3.55
CA GLU A 307 6.02 -30.54 2.94
C GLU A 307 7.27 -29.82 2.41
N LYS A 308 7.09 -28.72 1.66
CA LYS A 308 8.20 -27.89 1.16
C LYS A 308 9.11 -27.43 2.29
N LEU A 309 8.55 -26.97 3.40
CA LEU A 309 9.33 -26.49 4.54
C LEU A 309 10.02 -27.63 5.31
N ALA A 310 9.36 -28.77 5.48
CA ALA A 310 9.96 -29.95 6.11
C ALA A 310 11.13 -30.51 5.28
N MET A 311 10.94 -30.65 3.96
CA MET A 311 11.98 -31.03 3.01
C MET A 311 13.16 -30.06 3.04
N CYS A 312 12.89 -28.76 3.12
CA CYS A 312 13.91 -27.74 3.15
C CYS A 312 14.86 -27.90 4.35
N LEU A 313 14.32 -28.14 5.55
CA LEU A 313 15.13 -28.40 6.74
C LEU A 313 15.91 -29.71 6.64
N HIS A 314 15.28 -30.76 6.10
CA HIS A 314 15.93 -32.05 5.90
C HIS A 314 17.15 -31.93 4.98
N CYS A 315 17.00 -31.29 3.81
CA CYS A 315 18.11 -31.08 2.88
C CYS A 315 19.22 -30.22 3.48
N GLY A 316 18.89 -29.18 4.25
CA GLY A 316 19.89 -28.36 4.94
C GLY A 316 20.65 -29.13 6.03
N ASP A 317 20.01 -30.11 6.68
CA ASP A 317 20.63 -30.90 7.73
C ASP A 317 21.57 -32.00 7.21
N GLU A 318 21.25 -32.63 6.07
CA GLU A 318 22.13 -33.60 5.40
C GLU A 318 23.51 -33.00 5.06
N GLU A 319 23.57 -31.71 4.76
CA GLU A 319 24.82 -30.98 4.54
C GLU A 319 25.60 -30.67 5.84
N SER A 320 24.93 -30.70 7.01
CA SER A 320 25.44 -30.14 8.27
C SER A 320 25.52 -31.13 9.44
N SER A 321 26.13 -32.31 9.26
CA SER A 321 26.56 -33.24 10.35
C SER A 321 25.64 -33.26 11.60
N GLY A 322 24.33 -33.49 11.42
CA GLY A 322 23.31 -33.92 12.40
C GLY A 322 23.11 -33.14 13.70
N SER A 323 23.88 -32.09 13.98
CA SER A 323 23.82 -31.33 15.25
C SER A 323 23.86 -29.82 15.05
N GLY A 324 23.54 -29.39 13.83
CA GLY A 324 23.58 -28.02 13.39
C GLY A 324 22.35 -27.19 13.79
N PRO A 325 22.35 -25.89 13.40
CA PRO A 325 21.18 -25.03 13.55
C PRO A 325 19.95 -25.53 12.76
N TRP A 326 20.15 -26.32 11.69
CA TRP A 326 19.09 -26.96 10.91
C TRP A 326 18.32 -27.98 11.75
N SER A 327 19.02 -28.98 12.31
CA SER A 327 18.45 -29.94 13.27
C SER A 327 17.68 -29.24 14.40
N ARG A 328 18.24 -28.19 15.01
CA ARG A 328 17.56 -27.44 16.09
C ARG A 328 16.26 -26.78 15.63
N LEU A 329 16.27 -26.12 14.47
CA LEU A 329 15.08 -25.50 13.92
C LEU A 329 14.00 -26.56 13.59
N HIS A 330 14.42 -27.73 13.10
CA HIS A 330 13.53 -28.84 12.83
C HIS A 330 12.90 -29.40 14.11
N GLU A 331 13.72 -29.67 15.13
CA GLU A 331 13.28 -30.08 16.47
C GLU A 331 12.28 -29.07 17.06
N ASP A 332 12.63 -27.79 17.10
CA ASP A 332 11.79 -26.71 17.62
C ASP A 332 10.42 -26.66 16.90
N THR A 333 10.42 -26.86 15.58
CA THR A 333 9.20 -26.82 14.77
C THR A 333 8.30 -28.02 15.05
N ILE A 334 8.85 -29.22 15.20
CA ILE A 334 8.07 -30.42 15.57
C ILE A 334 7.48 -30.24 16.97
N CYS A 335 8.28 -29.82 17.94
CA CYS A 335 7.81 -29.60 19.31
C CYS A 335 6.71 -28.52 19.35
N THR A 336 6.84 -27.45 18.56
CA THR A 336 5.80 -26.42 18.45
C THR A 336 4.53 -26.97 17.82
N ALA A 337 4.61 -27.70 16.70
CA ALA A 337 3.47 -28.32 16.05
C ALA A 337 2.75 -29.30 16.98
N LEU A 338 3.50 -30.09 17.73
CA LEU A 338 2.99 -31.04 18.71
C LEU A 338 2.31 -30.35 19.91
N ASN A 339 2.88 -29.23 20.37
CA ASN A 339 2.27 -28.42 21.42
C ASN A 339 0.94 -27.79 20.98
N VAL A 340 0.84 -27.34 19.72
CA VAL A 340 -0.42 -26.83 19.15
C VAL A 340 -1.43 -27.98 18.97
N TRP A 341 -0.98 -29.12 18.44
CA TRP A 341 -1.81 -30.30 18.21
C TRP A 341 -2.41 -30.88 19.52
N ALA A 342 -1.64 -30.85 20.61
CA ALA A 342 -2.05 -31.33 21.93
C ALA A 342 -2.77 -30.26 22.78
N ASN A 343 -2.99 -29.04 22.26
CA ASN A 343 -3.64 -27.97 23.02
C ASN A 343 -5.17 -28.12 23.00
N GLY A 344 -5.78 -28.35 24.17
CA GLY A 344 -7.23 -28.50 24.30
C GLY A 344 -8.04 -27.27 23.86
N ILE A 345 -7.49 -26.05 23.98
CA ILE A 345 -8.16 -24.83 23.49
C ILE A 345 -8.20 -24.84 21.97
N HIS A 346 -7.08 -25.19 21.32
CA HIS A 346 -6.98 -25.28 19.87
C HIS A 346 -7.93 -26.35 19.31
N VAL A 347 -7.92 -27.55 19.90
CA VAL A 347 -8.79 -28.67 19.48
C VAL A 347 -10.28 -28.34 19.61
N ASN A 348 -10.68 -27.48 20.56
CA ASN A 348 -12.08 -27.16 20.79
C ASN A 348 -12.56 -25.91 20.04
N HIS A 349 -11.68 -24.94 19.78
CA HIS A 349 -12.07 -23.60 19.30
C HIS A 349 -11.49 -23.20 17.93
N SER A 350 -10.52 -23.93 17.39
CA SER A 350 -10.03 -23.68 16.03
C SER A 350 -11.00 -24.19 14.96
N SER A 351 -10.90 -23.62 13.75
CA SER A 351 -11.59 -24.13 12.57
C SER A 351 -11.06 -25.50 12.17
N ASP A 352 -11.89 -26.29 11.49
CA ASP A 352 -11.47 -27.61 11.00
C ASP A 352 -10.33 -27.49 9.98
N GLU A 353 -10.35 -26.46 9.13
CA GLU A 353 -9.24 -26.15 8.20
C GLU A 353 -7.89 -25.98 8.93
N GLN A 354 -7.88 -25.27 10.06
CA GLN A 354 -6.67 -25.09 10.85
C GLN A 354 -6.25 -26.39 11.53
N LEU A 355 -7.19 -27.18 12.03
CA LEU A 355 -6.91 -28.47 12.65
C LEU A 355 -6.32 -29.46 11.63
N ASP A 356 -6.93 -29.55 10.46
CA ASP A 356 -6.47 -30.39 9.36
C ASP A 356 -5.07 -29.98 8.91
N TYR A 357 -4.83 -28.68 8.77
CA TYR A 357 -3.52 -28.14 8.41
C TYR A 357 -2.45 -28.47 9.46
N ILE A 358 -2.75 -28.37 10.76
CA ILE A 358 -1.80 -28.74 11.83
C ILE A 358 -1.51 -30.24 11.84
N ASP A 359 -2.49 -31.10 11.55
CA ASP A 359 -2.26 -32.54 11.41
C ASP A 359 -1.28 -32.82 10.25
N VAL A 360 -1.45 -32.14 9.10
CA VAL A 360 -0.55 -32.20 7.94
C VAL A 360 0.85 -31.68 8.26
N VAL A 361 0.95 -30.55 9.00
CA VAL A 361 2.23 -29.98 9.45
C VAL A 361 2.99 -30.98 10.31
N LEU A 362 2.33 -31.55 11.32
CA LEU A 362 2.97 -32.48 12.24
C LEU A 362 3.50 -33.72 11.51
N LEU A 363 2.70 -34.36 10.65
CA LEU A 363 3.13 -35.54 9.91
C LEU A 363 4.28 -35.25 8.95
N ASN A 364 4.22 -34.15 8.18
CA ASN A 364 5.30 -33.79 7.26
C ASN A 364 6.62 -33.56 7.99
N PHE A 365 6.63 -32.77 9.05
CA PHE A 365 7.87 -32.48 9.78
C PHE A 365 8.44 -33.73 10.46
N VAL A 366 7.61 -34.63 10.96
CA VAL A 366 8.08 -35.90 11.54
C VAL A 366 8.57 -36.87 10.45
N LYS A 367 7.90 -36.96 9.30
CA LYS A 367 8.29 -37.80 8.16
C LYS A 367 9.73 -37.49 7.73
N TYR A 368 10.04 -36.21 7.53
CA TYR A 368 11.36 -35.74 7.11
C TYR A 368 12.41 -35.64 8.24
N ALA A 369 12.03 -35.89 9.50
CA ALA A 369 12.98 -35.90 10.61
C ALA A 369 13.95 -37.09 10.50
N ASN A 370 15.25 -36.80 10.56
CA ASN A 370 16.29 -37.83 10.57
C ASN A 370 16.27 -38.64 11.89
N LYS A 371 17.03 -39.74 11.95
CA LYS A 371 17.09 -40.60 13.15
C LYS A 371 17.55 -39.87 14.42
N GLN A 372 18.45 -38.90 14.28
CA GLN A 372 19.00 -38.17 15.43
C GLN A 372 17.97 -37.22 16.04
N ILE A 373 17.26 -36.46 15.20
CA ILE A 373 16.14 -35.59 15.57
C ILE A 373 15.07 -36.44 16.26
N ARG A 374 14.68 -37.58 15.67
CA ARG A 374 13.71 -38.51 16.27
C ARG A 374 14.16 -39.00 17.66
N CYS A 375 15.43 -39.36 17.83
CA CYS A 375 15.96 -39.71 19.16
C CYS A 375 15.89 -38.54 20.15
N SER A 376 16.20 -37.31 19.70
CA SER A 376 16.20 -36.09 20.52
C SER A 376 14.82 -35.77 21.08
N ILE A 377 13.78 -35.83 20.23
CA ILE A 377 12.41 -35.42 20.57
C ILE A 377 11.52 -36.56 21.11
N SER A 378 12.03 -37.80 21.16
CA SER A 378 11.24 -38.99 21.54
C SER A 378 10.49 -38.83 22.88
N ASN A 379 11.15 -38.29 23.92
CA ASN A 379 10.52 -38.06 25.21
C ASN A 379 9.40 -37.01 25.17
N GLU A 380 9.59 -35.94 24.40
CA GLU A 380 8.57 -34.90 24.23
C GLU A 380 7.37 -35.42 23.44
N ILE A 381 7.62 -36.25 22.44
CA ILE A 381 6.57 -36.96 21.68
C ILE A 381 5.74 -37.85 22.59
N VAL A 382 6.35 -38.74 23.37
CA VAL A 382 5.59 -39.64 24.26
C VAL A 382 4.68 -38.86 25.21
N THR A 383 5.21 -37.81 25.84
CA THR A 383 4.45 -37.03 26.83
C THR A 383 3.31 -36.23 26.21
N LYS A 384 3.56 -35.52 25.09
CA LYS A 384 2.56 -34.67 24.44
C LYS A 384 1.56 -35.48 23.64
N MET A 385 1.97 -36.57 22.98
CA MET A 385 1.05 -37.48 22.28
C MET A 385 0.04 -38.08 23.25
N ALA A 386 0.47 -38.60 24.40
CA ALA A 386 -0.45 -39.13 25.41
C ALA A 386 -1.50 -38.08 25.85
N SER A 387 -1.08 -36.82 26.01
CA SER A 387 -1.99 -35.72 26.35
C SER A 387 -2.93 -35.35 25.21
N GLY A 388 -2.44 -35.23 23.97
CA GLY A 388 -3.22 -34.82 22.81
C GLY A 388 -4.21 -35.89 22.36
N VAL A 389 -3.85 -37.18 22.42
CA VAL A 389 -4.76 -38.30 22.15
C VAL A 389 -5.91 -38.31 23.14
N ASN A 390 -5.64 -38.14 24.44
CA ASN A 390 -6.67 -38.08 25.47
C ASN A 390 -7.65 -36.91 25.26
N ILE A 391 -7.15 -35.75 24.79
CA ILE A 391 -7.98 -34.58 24.47
C ILE A 391 -8.84 -34.86 23.23
N ARG A 392 -8.24 -35.34 22.14
CA ARG A 392 -8.94 -35.58 20.87
C ARG A 392 -9.99 -36.68 21.01
N LEU A 393 -9.69 -37.80 21.69
CA LEU A 393 -10.66 -38.88 21.94
C LEU A 393 -11.88 -38.43 22.75
N LYS A 394 -11.73 -37.41 23.61
CA LYS A 394 -12.84 -36.80 24.37
C LYS A 394 -13.63 -35.76 23.58
N CYS A 395 -13.16 -35.36 22.40
CA CYS A 395 -13.87 -34.42 21.55
C CYS A 395 -15.19 -35.04 21.08
N SER A 396 -16.27 -34.27 21.05
CA SER A 396 -17.59 -34.72 20.59
C SER A 396 -17.65 -34.95 19.08
N ASP A 397 -16.80 -34.26 18.31
CA ASP A 397 -16.72 -34.35 16.86
C ASP A 397 -16.01 -35.65 16.40
N PRO A 398 -16.69 -36.54 15.63
CA PRO A 398 -16.08 -37.73 15.05
C PRO A 398 -14.87 -37.43 14.17
N ARG A 399 -14.87 -36.36 13.37
CA ARG A 399 -13.77 -36.03 12.45
C ARG A 399 -12.47 -35.79 13.21
N ARG A 400 -12.52 -34.95 14.25
CA ARG A 400 -11.38 -34.63 15.13
C ARG A 400 -10.86 -35.85 15.88
N ARG A 401 -11.75 -36.75 16.31
CA ARG A 401 -11.38 -38.04 16.92
C ARG A 401 -10.63 -38.93 15.94
N LEU A 402 -11.19 -39.17 14.76
CA LEU A 402 -10.64 -40.10 13.76
C LEU A 402 -9.27 -39.65 13.24
N ARG A 403 -9.12 -38.38 12.86
CA ARG A 403 -7.81 -37.82 12.46
C ARG A 403 -6.79 -37.91 13.59
N GLY A 404 -7.21 -37.63 14.82
CA GLY A 404 -6.37 -37.75 16.01
C GLY A 404 -5.88 -39.18 16.28
N MET A 405 -6.75 -40.17 16.08
CA MET A 405 -6.43 -41.60 16.19
C MET A 405 -5.40 -42.00 15.12
N PHE A 406 -5.61 -41.61 13.86
CA PHE A 406 -4.70 -41.92 12.76
C PHE A 406 -3.30 -41.31 12.96
N VAL A 407 -3.22 -40.01 13.28
CA VAL A 407 -1.93 -39.35 13.57
C VAL A 407 -1.21 -40.05 14.72
N ALA A 408 -1.94 -40.53 15.72
CA ALA A 408 -1.36 -41.24 16.86
C ALA A 408 -0.79 -42.62 16.50
N GLU A 409 -1.47 -43.40 15.66
CA GLU A 409 -0.93 -44.67 15.16
C GLU A 409 0.34 -44.45 14.35
N VAL A 410 0.30 -43.51 13.40
CA VAL A 410 1.42 -43.21 12.49
C VAL A 410 2.65 -42.77 13.28
N ILE A 411 2.51 -41.85 14.23
CA ILE A 411 3.65 -41.40 15.06
C ILE A 411 4.11 -42.52 16.00
N THR A 412 3.21 -43.33 16.55
CA THR A 412 3.59 -44.48 17.41
C THR A 412 4.43 -45.49 16.64
N ASP A 413 4.06 -45.77 15.39
CA ASP A 413 4.79 -46.65 14.47
C ASP A 413 6.16 -46.06 14.09
N TRP A 414 6.19 -44.80 13.64
CA TRP A 414 7.43 -44.12 13.21
C TRP A 414 8.48 -43.97 14.32
N PHE A 415 8.07 -43.96 15.58
CA PHE A 415 8.96 -43.93 16.75
C PHE A 415 9.12 -45.30 17.44
N SER A 416 8.46 -46.34 16.94
CA SER A 416 8.49 -47.69 17.52
C SER A 416 8.14 -47.70 19.02
N LEU A 417 7.15 -46.90 19.43
CA LEU A 417 6.75 -46.73 20.83
C LEU A 417 5.89 -47.89 21.36
N GLY A 418 5.51 -48.84 20.50
CA GLY A 418 4.66 -49.99 20.81
C GLY A 418 3.69 -50.28 19.68
N GLU A 419 2.74 -51.20 19.92
CA GLU A 419 1.64 -51.47 18.98
C GLU A 419 0.40 -50.68 19.42
N LEU A 420 0.03 -49.67 18.64
CA LEU A 420 -1.22 -48.91 18.80
C LEU A 420 -2.04 -49.09 17.53
N LYS A 421 -3.23 -49.68 17.66
CA LYS A 421 -4.18 -49.89 16.56
C LYS A 421 -5.59 -49.61 17.06
N PHE A 422 -6.32 -48.83 16.29
CA PHE A 422 -7.69 -48.42 16.45
C PHE A 422 -8.53 -49.00 15.32
N GLU A 423 -9.84 -49.05 15.56
CA GLU A 423 -10.83 -49.46 14.57
C GLU A 423 -11.41 -48.21 13.90
N PHE A 424 -11.38 -48.18 12.57
CA PHE A 424 -11.88 -47.06 11.78
C PHE A 424 -13.18 -47.45 11.06
N PRO A 425 -14.22 -46.58 11.09
CA PRO A 425 -15.40 -46.76 10.25
C PRO A 425 -15.05 -46.56 8.77
N PRO A 426 -15.85 -47.10 7.82
CA PRO A 426 -15.59 -46.95 6.37
C PRO A 426 -15.48 -45.49 5.90
N GLU A 427 -16.27 -44.60 6.51
CA GLU A 427 -16.28 -43.16 6.23
C GLU A 427 -14.98 -42.45 6.63
N ALA A 428 -14.15 -43.07 7.48
CA ALA A 428 -12.90 -42.47 7.92
C ALA A 428 -11.90 -42.31 6.77
N ASP A 429 -11.98 -43.16 5.74
CA ASP A 429 -11.07 -43.11 4.59
C ASP A 429 -11.13 -41.76 3.88
N GLU A 430 -12.33 -41.19 3.71
CA GLU A 430 -12.55 -39.87 3.10
C GLU A 430 -12.01 -38.72 3.97
N ILE A 431 -12.11 -38.88 5.29
CA ILE A 431 -11.66 -37.87 6.27
C ILE A 431 -10.12 -37.81 6.36
N MET A 432 -9.43 -38.89 6.00
CA MET A 432 -7.99 -39.06 6.21
C MET A 432 -7.19 -39.16 4.89
N ILE A 433 -7.81 -38.90 3.74
CA ILE A 433 -7.17 -39.03 2.41
C ILE A 433 -5.84 -38.27 2.35
N ASP A 434 -5.81 -37.04 2.84
CA ASP A 434 -4.63 -36.17 2.87
C ASP A 434 -3.53 -36.72 3.78
N LEU A 435 -3.87 -37.23 4.96
CA LEU A 435 -2.92 -37.81 5.90
C LEU A 435 -2.36 -39.15 5.40
N LYS A 436 -3.22 -39.99 4.83
CA LYS A 436 -2.81 -41.26 4.20
C LYS A 436 -1.85 -41.00 3.04
N LYS A 437 -2.14 -40.03 2.18
CA LYS A 437 -1.23 -39.62 1.10
C LYS A 437 0.17 -39.31 1.65
N ILE A 438 0.28 -38.57 2.75
CA ILE A 438 1.60 -38.25 3.36
C ILE A 438 2.33 -39.52 3.84
N VAL A 439 1.62 -40.50 4.38
CA VAL A 439 2.20 -41.74 4.93
C VAL A 439 2.55 -42.74 3.82
N ASP A 440 1.65 -42.90 2.84
CA ASP A 440 1.74 -43.84 1.74
C ASP A 440 2.68 -43.37 0.62
N ASP A 441 2.89 -42.06 0.48
CA ASP A 441 3.92 -41.51 -0.40
C ASP A 441 5.30 -41.94 0.14
N GLU A 442 5.79 -43.11 -0.29
CA GLU A 442 7.20 -43.46 -0.18
C GLU A 442 8.00 -42.32 -0.84
N TYR A 443 8.96 -41.76 -0.12
CA TYR A 443 9.86 -40.74 -0.65
C TYR A 443 10.67 -41.35 -1.79
N ASP A 444 10.14 -41.32 -3.01
CA ASP A 444 10.90 -41.51 -4.22
C ASP A 444 11.46 -40.15 -4.62
N ALA A 445 12.77 -40.08 -4.82
CA ALA A 445 13.49 -38.82 -5.02
C ALA A 445 13.12 -38.10 -6.34
N ASP A 446 12.28 -38.71 -7.17
CA ASP A 446 11.78 -38.20 -8.44
C ASP A 446 10.27 -37.88 -8.35
N VAL A 447 9.91 -36.83 -7.63
CA VAL A 447 8.59 -36.20 -7.76
C VAL A 447 8.46 -35.65 -9.18
N GLN A 448 7.68 -36.34 -10.00
CA GLN A 448 7.18 -35.86 -11.29
C GLN A 448 6.51 -34.50 -11.06
N PRO A 449 6.99 -33.40 -11.67
CA PRO A 449 6.41 -32.09 -11.45
C PRO A 449 4.91 -32.12 -11.80
N LEU A 450 4.09 -31.61 -10.88
CA LEU A 450 2.72 -31.19 -11.18
C LEU A 450 2.74 -30.50 -12.54
N LYS A 451 1.80 -30.88 -13.42
CA LYS A 451 1.63 -30.34 -14.76
C LYS A 451 1.89 -28.84 -14.72
N ASN A 452 2.99 -28.41 -15.34
CA ASN A 452 3.28 -27.01 -15.56
C ASN A 452 2.23 -26.50 -16.55
N ASP A 453 1.04 -26.17 -16.05
CA ASP A 453 0.09 -25.31 -16.75
C ASP A 453 0.53 -23.83 -16.63
N ASN A 454 1.82 -23.60 -16.37
CA ASN A 454 2.44 -22.31 -16.63
C ASN A 454 2.59 -22.19 -18.15
N GLU A 455 1.53 -21.74 -18.82
CA GLU A 455 1.68 -21.06 -20.10
C GLU A 455 2.77 -20.00 -19.92
N GLU A 456 3.97 -20.27 -20.45
CA GLU A 456 5.06 -19.30 -20.41
C GLU A 456 4.56 -18.02 -21.07
N LYS A 457 4.43 -16.95 -20.29
CA LYS A 457 4.06 -15.65 -20.82
C LYS A 457 5.13 -15.22 -21.81
N LYS A 458 4.73 -15.04 -23.07
CA LYS A 458 5.59 -14.59 -24.17
C LYS A 458 5.33 -13.14 -24.51
N VAL A 459 6.34 -12.49 -25.05
CA VAL A 459 6.23 -11.12 -25.57
C VAL A 459 5.20 -11.11 -26.70
N ILE A 460 4.24 -10.20 -26.62
CA ILE A 460 3.20 -9.97 -27.62
C ILE A 460 3.68 -8.81 -28.49
N GLN A 461 3.71 -8.98 -29.81
CA GLN A 461 4.06 -7.86 -30.70
C GLN A 461 2.97 -6.79 -30.63
N LEU A 462 3.38 -5.52 -30.52
CA LEU A 462 2.46 -4.39 -30.62
C LEU A 462 2.00 -4.24 -32.08
N GLU A 463 0.74 -4.58 -32.36
CA GLU A 463 0.11 -4.28 -33.66
C GLU A 463 -0.51 -2.87 -33.62
N ILE A 464 0.06 -1.93 -34.37
CA ILE A 464 -0.56 -0.64 -34.66
C ILE A 464 -1.31 -0.81 -35.98
N ARG A 465 -2.64 -0.92 -35.95
CA ARG A 465 -3.44 -0.80 -37.18
C ARG A 465 -3.67 0.68 -37.46
N ASP A 466 -3.25 1.13 -38.64
CA ASP A 466 -3.54 2.49 -39.12
C ASP A 466 -5.06 2.71 -39.13
N ALA A 467 -5.53 3.84 -38.62
CA ALA A 467 -6.93 4.21 -38.60
C ALA A 467 -7.45 4.65 -39.99
N GLU A 468 -6.98 4.02 -41.07
CA GLU A 468 -7.45 4.22 -42.43
C GLU A 468 -8.22 2.97 -42.91
N ASN A 469 -9.55 3.14 -43.04
CA ASN A 469 -10.43 2.38 -43.94
C ASN A 469 -10.75 0.90 -43.67
N ASP A 470 -11.06 0.50 -42.43
CA ASP A 470 -11.70 -0.80 -42.17
C ASP A 470 -13.23 -0.70 -42.00
N ALA A 471 -13.89 0.02 -42.91
CA ALA A 471 -15.34 -0.08 -43.11
C ALA A 471 -15.74 -1.26 -44.02
N ASP A 472 -14.79 -1.97 -44.65
CA ASP A 472 -15.08 -3.03 -45.62
C ASP A 472 -14.11 -4.21 -45.52
N LYS A 473 -14.26 -5.03 -44.47
CA LYS A 473 -14.12 -6.51 -44.49
C LYS A 473 -14.21 -7.07 -43.08
N VAL A 474 -15.44 -7.34 -42.66
CA VAL A 474 -15.71 -8.26 -41.56
C VAL A 474 -15.63 -9.66 -42.18
N ASP A 475 -14.44 -10.25 -42.18
CA ASP A 475 -14.32 -11.70 -42.31
C ASP A 475 -14.09 -12.27 -40.91
N SER A 476 -14.97 -13.19 -40.55
CA SER A 476 -15.29 -13.60 -39.20
C SER A 476 -14.87 -15.05 -39.04
N ASP A 477 -13.59 -15.28 -38.76
CA ASP A 477 -13.08 -16.60 -38.38
C ASP A 477 -12.20 -16.45 -37.14
N ASP A 478 -12.79 -16.61 -35.95
CA ASP A 478 -12.12 -17.27 -34.84
C ASP A 478 -13.19 -17.87 -33.90
N ASP A 479 -13.31 -19.19 -34.01
CA ASP A 479 -14.16 -20.09 -33.24
C ASP A 479 -13.68 -20.18 -31.77
N ASP A 480 -14.01 -19.18 -30.95
CA ASP A 480 -13.95 -19.36 -29.49
C ASP A 480 -15.16 -20.21 -29.05
N ASP A 481 -14.94 -21.51 -29.12
CA ASP A 481 -15.79 -22.65 -28.74
C ASP A 481 -16.07 -22.74 -27.22
N PHE A 482 -16.28 -21.60 -26.54
CA PHE A 482 -16.80 -21.59 -25.18
C PHE A 482 -18.32 -21.50 -25.21
N PRO A 483 -19.06 -22.55 -24.82
CA PRO A 483 -20.51 -22.44 -24.69
C PRO A 483 -20.82 -21.34 -23.67
N VAL A 484 -21.63 -20.36 -24.09
CA VAL A 484 -22.21 -19.36 -23.21
C VAL A 484 -23.00 -20.12 -22.13
N TYR A 485 -22.50 -20.08 -20.89
CA TYR A 485 -23.22 -20.65 -19.76
C TYR A 485 -24.45 -19.77 -19.47
N GLU A 486 -25.60 -20.21 -19.94
CA GLU A 486 -26.89 -19.60 -19.62
C GLU A 486 -27.24 -19.95 -18.17
N ILE A 487 -27.12 -18.96 -17.27
CA ILE A 487 -27.59 -19.08 -15.89
C ILE A 487 -29.10 -19.32 -15.93
N PRO A 488 -29.61 -20.45 -15.41
CA PRO A 488 -31.05 -20.71 -15.36
C PRO A 488 -31.79 -19.55 -14.67
N GLU A 489 -32.94 -19.13 -15.21
CA GLU A 489 -33.74 -18.00 -14.68
C GLU A 489 -34.09 -18.17 -13.19
N GLU A 490 -34.15 -19.42 -12.72
CA GLU A 490 -34.39 -19.82 -11.34
C GLU A 490 -33.26 -19.39 -10.38
N GLU A 491 -32.03 -19.30 -10.87
CA GLU A 491 -30.84 -18.85 -10.11
C GLU A 491 -30.66 -17.32 -10.16
N LEU A 492 -31.18 -16.67 -11.21
CA LEU A 492 -31.26 -15.21 -11.28
C LEU A 492 -32.25 -14.63 -10.24
N ILE A 493 -33.22 -15.44 -9.82
CA ILE A 493 -34.22 -15.09 -8.83
C ILE A 493 -33.88 -15.87 -7.56
N LEU A 494 -32.95 -15.34 -6.75
CA LEU A 494 -32.81 -15.73 -5.36
C LEU A 494 -34.20 -15.70 -4.73
N LYS A 495 -34.78 -16.89 -4.48
CA LYS A 495 -35.99 -17.02 -3.69
C LYS A 495 -35.63 -16.46 -2.33
N LYS A 496 -36.08 -15.23 -2.06
CA LYS A 496 -36.09 -14.67 -0.72
C LYS A 496 -36.82 -15.67 0.14
N GLU A 497 -36.09 -16.38 1.00
CA GLU A 497 -36.70 -17.20 2.02
C GLU A 497 -37.61 -16.28 2.83
N GLU A 498 -38.89 -16.63 2.96
CA GLU A 498 -39.94 -15.80 3.58
C GLU A 498 -39.75 -15.58 5.09
N ASN A 499 -38.55 -15.77 5.63
CA ASN A 499 -38.20 -15.54 7.04
C ASN A 499 -37.25 -14.34 7.27
N ASP A 500 -37.06 -13.47 6.27
CA ASP A 500 -36.28 -12.23 6.42
C ASP A 500 -37.04 -11.06 7.08
N GLU A 501 -38.27 -11.27 7.57
CA GLU A 501 -39.09 -10.19 8.15
C GLU A 501 -38.66 -9.76 9.57
N ASP A 502 -37.90 -10.56 10.31
CA ASP A 502 -37.53 -10.23 11.70
C ASP A 502 -36.38 -9.22 11.84
N TYR A 503 -35.67 -8.85 10.76
CA TYR A 503 -34.47 -8.01 10.85
C TYR A 503 -34.68 -6.51 10.65
N ARG A 504 -35.90 -5.99 10.46
CA ARG A 504 -36.08 -4.62 9.94
C ARG A 504 -36.46 -3.49 10.90
N ASN A 505 -36.77 -3.73 12.18
CA ASN A 505 -37.17 -2.62 13.07
C ASN A 505 -36.54 -2.72 14.47
N VAL A 506 -35.23 -2.51 14.57
CA VAL A 506 -34.61 -2.22 15.87
C VAL A 506 -34.82 -0.74 16.19
N GLU A 507 -35.45 -0.45 17.34
CA GLU A 507 -35.69 0.92 17.80
C GLU A 507 -34.36 1.65 18.08
N MET A 508 -34.26 2.94 17.72
CA MET A 508 -33.01 3.69 17.92
C MET A 508 -32.70 3.84 19.41
N PRO A 509 -31.46 3.54 19.86
CA PRO A 509 -31.10 3.70 21.26
C PRO A 509 -31.17 5.17 21.71
N TYR A 510 -31.71 5.41 22.91
CA TYR A 510 -31.88 6.76 23.47
C TYR A 510 -30.71 7.23 24.34
N TYR A 511 -29.94 6.31 24.93
CA TYR A 511 -28.78 6.63 25.78
C TYR A 511 -27.46 6.32 25.06
N ILE A 512 -26.44 7.15 25.32
CA ILE A 512 -25.15 7.01 24.64
C ILE A 512 -24.42 5.74 25.06
N MET A 513 -24.65 5.27 26.29
CA MET A 513 -24.11 4.01 26.81
C MET A 513 -24.67 2.82 26.04
N ASP A 514 -25.97 2.83 25.72
CA ASP A 514 -26.61 1.78 24.93
C ASP A 514 -26.02 1.75 23.52
N CYS A 515 -25.70 2.91 22.95
CA CYS A 515 -25.01 2.98 21.66
C CYS A 515 -23.60 2.40 21.75
N ILE A 516 -22.85 2.76 22.79
CA ILE A 516 -21.51 2.23 23.06
C ILE A 516 -21.53 0.70 23.19
N GLU A 517 -22.51 0.15 23.88
CA GLU A 517 -22.71 -1.29 24.00
C GLU A 517 -23.11 -1.91 22.65
N GLY A 518 -24.00 -1.26 21.90
CA GLY A 518 -24.40 -1.67 20.55
C GLY A 518 -23.24 -1.72 19.54
N LEU A 519 -22.20 -0.89 19.70
CA LEU A 519 -20.97 -1.00 18.89
C LEU A 519 -20.21 -2.32 19.11
N ASN A 520 -20.41 -3.01 20.24
CA ASN A 520 -19.80 -4.32 20.50
C ASN A 520 -20.58 -5.49 19.94
N GLU A 521 -21.76 -5.25 19.37
CA GLU A 521 -22.61 -6.31 18.82
C GLU A 521 -21.87 -7.07 17.71
N GLN A 522 -21.96 -8.40 17.76
CA GLN A 522 -21.22 -9.31 16.88
C GLN A 522 -22.13 -10.09 15.95
N ASN A 523 -23.40 -10.28 16.35
CA ASN A 523 -24.34 -11.15 15.63
C ASN A 523 -25.47 -10.36 14.98
N ASP A 524 -25.92 -9.28 15.61
CA ASP A 524 -27.04 -8.48 15.13
C ASP A 524 -26.59 -7.20 14.41
N TYR A 525 -26.62 -7.24 13.08
CA TYR A 525 -26.31 -6.11 12.22
C TYR A 525 -27.26 -4.91 12.45
N ALA A 526 -28.57 -5.17 12.64
CA ALA A 526 -29.57 -4.11 12.76
C ALA A 526 -29.37 -3.31 14.05
N LYS A 527 -29.05 -3.99 15.15
CA LYS A 527 -28.71 -3.34 16.42
C LYS A 527 -27.39 -2.57 16.35
N PHE A 528 -26.37 -3.14 15.69
CA PHE A 528 -25.12 -2.42 15.43
C PHE A 528 -25.37 -1.14 14.61
N GLU A 529 -26.12 -1.25 13.52
CA GLU A 529 -26.42 -0.13 12.62
C GLU A 529 -27.25 0.96 13.31
N ALA A 530 -28.26 0.59 14.09
CA ALA A 530 -29.07 1.53 14.87
C ALA A 530 -28.23 2.32 15.88
N ALA A 531 -27.34 1.65 16.62
CA ALA A 531 -26.40 2.30 17.54
C ALA A 531 -25.41 3.20 16.80
N PHE A 532 -24.82 2.72 15.71
CA PHE A 532 -23.83 3.45 14.92
C PHE A 532 -24.40 4.75 14.31
N ASN A 533 -25.64 4.70 13.82
CA ASN A 533 -26.32 5.86 13.24
C ASN A 533 -26.83 6.86 14.31
N ALA A 534 -27.18 6.38 15.51
CA ALA A 534 -27.67 7.24 16.60
C ALA A 534 -26.57 8.12 17.24
N LEU A 535 -25.30 7.68 17.20
CA LEU A 535 -24.20 8.34 17.93
C LEU A 535 -23.94 9.79 17.49
N LYS A 536 -23.95 10.09 16.19
CA LYS A 536 -23.56 11.42 15.67
C LYS A 536 -24.39 12.56 16.28
N PRO A 537 -25.74 12.56 16.22
CA PRO A 537 -26.53 13.61 16.85
C PRO A 537 -26.39 13.64 18.38
N MET A 538 -26.16 12.49 19.04
CA MET A 538 -26.01 12.41 20.49
C MET A 538 -24.70 13.05 20.97
N ILE A 539 -23.60 12.80 20.27
CA ILE A 539 -22.30 13.46 20.50
C ILE A 539 -22.47 14.96 20.32
N ARG A 540 -23.01 15.40 19.17
CA ARG A 540 -23.12 16.83 18.85
C ARG A 540 -24.01 17.63 19.78
N ARG A 541 -25.06 17.01 20.35
CA ARG A 541 -25.93 17.64 21.36
C ARG A 541 -25.41 17.51 22.79
N ARG A 542 -24.27 16.85 23.01
CA ARG A 542 -23.75 16.49 24.35
C ARG A 542 -24.82 15.78 25.19
N ALA A 543 -25.33 14.66 24.66
CA ALA A 543 -26.32 13.83 25.34
C ALA A 543 -25.86 13.45 26.76
N VAL A 544 -26.82 13.14 27.63
CA VAL A 544 -26.56 12.77 29.03
C VAL A 544 -25.61 11.57 29.08
N GLY A 545 -24.52 11.69 29.85
CA GLY A 545 -23.48 10.65 29.98
C GLY A 545 -22.31 10.80 28.99
N TYR A 546 -22.41 11.65 27.97
CA TYR A 546 -21.36 11.79 26.96
C TYR A 546 -20.03 12.25 27.57
N GLU A 547 -20.01 13.29 28.40
CA GLU A 547 -18.74 13.83 28.95
C GLU A 547 -17.98 12.80 29.80
N GLN A 548 -18.68 11.88 30.49
CA GLN A 548 -18.06 10.81 31.27
C GLN A 548 -17.46 9.69 30.40
N CYS A 549 -18.02 9.47 29.21
CA CYS A 549 -17.66 8.36 28.33
C CYS A 549 -17.03 8.82 27.01
N ALA A 550 -16.72 10.12 26.86
CA ALA A 550 -16.25 10.69 25.60
C ALA A 550 -14.90 10.10 25.17
N GLU A 551 -13.97 9.95 26.12
CA GLU A 551 -12.67 9.31 25.89
C GLU A 551 -12.83 7.83 25.52
N GLU A 552 -13.66 7.10 26.28
CA GLU A 552 -13.95 5.69 26.07
C GLU A 552 -14.60 5.44 24.70
N LEU A 553 -15.54 6.30 24.30
CA LEU A 553 -16.19 6.28 23.00
C LEU A 553 -15.19 6.58 21.88
N LEU A 554 -14.32 7.58 22.04
CA LEU A 554 -13.29 7.89 21.05
C LEU A 554 -12.36 6.70 20.83
N CYS A 555 -11.85 6.09 21.91
CA CYS A 555 -11.01 4.90 21.84
C CYS A 555 -11.70 3.77 21.08
N ARG A 556 -12.98 3.50 21.40
CA ARG A 556 -13.78 2.49 20.69
C ARG A 556 -13.95 2.79 19.21
N LEU A 557 -14.27 4.03 18.85
CA LEU A 557 -14.48 4.43 17.45
C LEU A 557 -13.21 4.31 16.62
N ILE A 558 -12.04 4.60 17.20
CA ILE A 558 -10.74 4.43 16.54
C ILE A 558 -10.49 2.94 16.22
N ASP A 559 -10.75 2.05 17.17
CA ASP A 559 -10.49 0.60 17.01
C ASP A 559 -11.65 -0.19 16.37
N LEU A 560 -12.77 0.48 16.05
CA LEU A 560 -13.96 -0.16 15.51
C LEU A 560 -13.70 -0.79 14.14
N SER A 561 -13.92 -2.08 14.00
CA SER A 561 -13.73 -2.82 12.74
C SER A 561 -15.04 -3.04 11.98
N ASN A 562 -14.97 -3.11 10.64
CA ASN A 562 -16.14 -3.29 9.79
C ASN A 562 -16.56 -4.77 9.70
N ARG A 563 -17.06 -5.33 10.80
CA ARG A 563 -17.44 -6.76 10.89
C ARG A 563 -18.57 -7.16 9.95
N PHE A 564 -19.53 -6.25 9.76
CA PHE A 564 -20.74 -6.51 8.99
C PHE A 564 -20.69 -6.02 7.54
N LYS A 565 -19.53 -5.53 7.07
CA LYS A 565 -19.41 -4.85 5.76
C LYS A 565 -20.45 -3.72 5.59
N THR A 566 -20.68 -2.95 6.66
CA THR A 566 -21.62 -1.83 6.70
C THR A 566 -21.31 -0.81 5.61
N GLU A 567 -22.35 -0.29 4.97
CA GLU A 567 -22.23 0.73 3.92
C GLU A 567 -21.66 2.04 4.48
N CYS A 568 -20.71 2.63 3.72
CA CYS A 568 -19.99 3.85 4.07
C CYS A 568 -19.41 3.83 5.50
N PHE A 569 -19.02 2.64 5.98
CA PHE A 569 -18.55 2.46 7.35
C PHE A 569 -17.37 3.37 7.67
N GLN A 570 -16.40 3.49 6.77
CA GLN A 570 -15.18 4.25 6.99
C GLN A 570 -15.48 5.75 7.12
N GLU A 571 -16.35 6.26 6.24
CA GLU A 571 -16.80 7.64 6.22
C GLU A 571 -17.61 7.97 7.47
N LYS A 572 -18.56 7.12 7.84
CA LYS A 572 -19.37 7.28 9.06
C LYS A 572 -18.48 7.23 10.32
N ARG A 573 -17.55 6.27 10.39
CA ARG A 573 -16.58 6.14 11.50
C ARG A 573 -15.74 7.40 11.64
N LEU A 574 -15.17 7.91 10.54
CA LEU A 574 -14.41 9.15 10.54
C LEU A 574 -15.25 10.34 11.03
N GLN A 575 -16.50 10.47 10.58
CA GLN A 575 -17.40 11.55 11.01
C GLN A 575 -17.75 11.48 12.51
N LEU A 576 -17.85 10.28 13.09
CA LEU A 576 -18.08 10.11 14.51
C LEU A 576 -16.85 10.53 15.33
N ILE A 577 -15.64 10.09 14.92
CA ILE A 577 -14.37 10.50 15.55
C ILE A 577 -14.22 12.03 15.47
N GLN A 578 -14.43 12.62 14.29
CA GLN A 578 -14.44 14.07 14.10
C GLN A 578 -15.45 14.75 15.03
N SER A 579 -16.65 14.20 15.19
CA SER A 579 -17.68 14.75 16.07
C SER A 579 -17.24 14.75 17.53
N CYS A 580 -16.56 13.70 18.01
CA CYS A 580 -15.98 13.69 19.36
C CYS A 580 -14.95 14.81 19.54
N LEU A 581 -14.06 15.01 18.56
CA LEU A 581 -13.02 16.05 18.60
C LEU A 581 -13.58 17.48 18.53
N VAL A 582 -14.67 17.68 17.79
CA VAL A 582 -15.35 18.99 17.70
C VAL A 582 -16.21 19.27 18.93
N THR A 583 -16.80 18.26 19.55
CA THR A 583 -17.59 18.48 20.77
C THR A 583 -16.69 18.61 22.01
N SER A 584 -15.59 17.85 22.08
CA SER A 584 -14.68 17.75 23.22
C SER A 584 -13.21 17.96 22.80
N PRO A 585 -12.74 19.21 22.63
CA PRO A 585 -11.41 19.50 22.06
C PRO A 585 -10.19 19.00 22.87
N HIS A 586 -10.37 18.67 24.15
CA HIS A 586 -9.31 18.05 24.96
C HIS A 586 -8.96 16.64 24.48
N LEU A 587 -9.90 15.95 23.81
CA LEU A 587 -9.68 14.64 23.21
C LEU A 587 -8.68 14.67 22.04
N GLY A 588 -8.33 15.85 21.51
CA GLY A 588 -7.27 15.98 20.51
C GLY A 588 -5.94 15.43 21.00
N SER A 589 -5.56 15.71 22.25
CA SER A 589 -4.35 15.15 22.85
C SER A 589 -4.44 13.64 23.00
N VAL A 590 -5.57 13.13 23.51
CA VAL A 590 -5.81 11.69 23.69
C VAL A 590 -5.70 10.95 22.36
N ALA A 591 -6.30 11.49 21.29
CA ALA A 591 -6.22 10.89 19.96
C ALA A 591 -4.77 10.81 19.47
N VAL A 592 -3.97 11.85 19.68
CA VAL A 592 -2.54 11.85 19.30
C VAL A 592 -1.73 10.87 20.15
N ASP A 593 -2.02 10.76 21.45
CA ASP A 593 -1.37 9.77 22.32
C ASP A 593 -1.68 8.34 21.86
N ILE A 594 -2.93 8.07 21.45
CA ILE A 594 -3.32 6.79 20.83
C ILE A 594 -2.57 6.60 19.51
N MET A 595 -2.48 7.61 18.65
CA MET A 595 -1.75 7.54 17.38
C MET A 595 -0.29 7.13 17.58
N PHE A 596 0.39 7.74 18.55
CA PHE A 596 1.78 7.38 18.85
C PHE A 596 1.90 6.10 19.68
N SER A 597 0.82 5.49 20.15
CA SER A 597 0.91 4.24 20.91
C SER A 597 1.34 3.05 20.04
N ARG A 598 2.03 2.07 20.65
CA ARG A 598 2.41 0.80 20.02
C ARG A 598 1.21 -0.05 19.58
N LYS A 599 0.05 0.13 20.21
CA LYS A 599 -1.17 -0.67 19.95
C LYS A 599 -1.96 -0.17 18.74
N CYS A 600 -1.75 1.08 18.33
CA CYS A 600 -2.48 1.68 17.22
C CYS A 600 -1.97 1.14 15.88
N SER A 601 -2.90 0.73 15.01
CA SER A 601 -2.60 0.31 13.64
C SER A 601 -2.28 1.50 12.73
N MET A 602 -1.54 1.30 11.63
CA MET A 602 -1.24 2.40 10.69
C MET A 602 -2.50 3.02 10.09
N THR A 603 -3.50 2.22 9.76
CA THR A 603 -4.80 2.71 9.27
C THR A 603 -5.46 3.63 10.29
N ASN A 604 -5.44 3.26 11.58
CA ASN A 604 -6.02 4.07 12.65
C ASN A 604 -5.23 5.37 12.85
N ARG A 605 -3.89 5.34 12.72
CA ARG A 605 -3.06 6.55 12.76
C ARG A 605 -3.46 7.57 11.69
N TYR A 606 -3.66 7.12 10.45
CA TYR A 606 -4.09 8.02 9.37
C TYR A 606 -5.49 8.58 9.59
N ILE A 607 -6.40 7.79 10.14
CA ILE A 607 -7.77 8.25 10.47
C ILE A 607 -7.74 9.31 11.57
N ILE A 608 -6.90 9.13 12.59
CA ILE A 608 -6.73 10.14 13.65
C ILE A 608 -6.26 11.48 13.04
N LEU A 609 -5.22 11.45 12.20
CA LEU A 609 -4.71 12.65 11.53
C LEU A 609 -5.76 13.33 10.65
N LYS A 610 -6.53 12.54 9.90
CA LYS A 610 -7.64 13.04 9.08
C LYS A 610 -8.74 13.67 9.93
N ALA A 611 -9.15 13.01 11.02
CA ALA A 611 -10.17 13.50 11.93
C ALA A 611 -9.74 14.79 12.65
N LEU A 612 -8.47 14.91 13.06
CA LEU A 612 -7.90 16.13 13.63
C LEU A 612 -7.96 17.29 12.64
N SER A 613 -7.58 17.03 11.38
CA SER A 613 -7.62 18.03 10.31
C SER A 613 -9.05 18.50 10.01
N ASP A 614 -10.00 17.56 9.93
CA ASP A 614 -11.41 17.86 9.64
C ASP A 614 -12.09 18.58 10.81
N ALA A 615 -11.76 18.22 12.05
CA ALA A 615 -12.24 18.91 13.24
C ALA A 615 -11.72 20.36 13.28
N ALA A 616 -10.43 20.59 13.01
CA ALA A 616 -9.86 21.93 12.95
C ALA A 616 -10.48 22.79 11.82
N LEU A 617 -10.77 22.19 10.67
CA LEU A 617 -11.48 22.86 9.59
C LEU A 617 -12.88 23.29 10.02
N GLU A 618 -13.60 22.42 10.73
CA GLU A 618 -14.94 22.75 11.22
C GLU A 618 -14.92 23.89 12.27
N TYR A 619 -13.94 23.89 13.18
CA TYR A 619 -13.76 24.99 14.14
C TYR A 619 -13.44 26.32 13.45
N SER A 620 -12.61 26.29 12.40
CA SER A 620 -12.22 27.49 11.65
C SER A 620 -13.26 27.98 10.66
N SER A 621 -14.18 27.11 10.23
CA SER A 621 -15.25 27.47 9.30
C SER A 621 -16.22 28.52 9.88
N PRO A 622 -16.70 29.49 9.07
CA PRO A 622 -17.77 30.37 9.49
C PRO A 622 -19.05 29.54 9.69
N THR A 623 -19.46 29.28 10.93
CA THR A 623 -20.75 28.62 11.20
C THR A 623 -21.90 29.52 10.73
N ASP A 624 -22.60 29.18 9.65
CA ASP A 624 -23.88 29.83 9.33
C ASP A 624 -24.75 29.77 10.57
N VAL A 625 -25.25 30.93 11.01
CA VAL A 625 -26.27 30.98 12.05
C VAL A 625 -27.47 30.26 11.44
N VAL A 626 -27.62 28.98 11.76
CA VAL A 626 -28.83 28.22 11.43
C VAL A 626 -29.95 28.88 12.21
N GLU A 627 -30.65 29.77 11.52
CA GLU A 627 -31.99 30.19 11.87
C GLU A 627 -32.83 28.94 12.16
N ASN A 628 -33.44 28.91 13.34
CA ASN A 628 -34.69 28.21 13.62
C ASN A 628 -34.69 26.69 13.37
N LEU A 629 -34.07 25.95 14.30
CA LEU A 629 -34.60 24.65 14.72
C LEU A 629 -35.22 24.77 16.12
N ASP A 630 -36.05 25.79 16.32
CA ASP A 630 -37.05 25.73 17.38
C ASP A 630 -38.14 24.77 16.93
N ALA A 631 -38.03 23.57 17.47
CA ALA A 631 -39.04 22.53 17.44
C ALA A 631 -40.42 23.14 17.71
N ARG A 632 -41.31 23.03 16.72
CA ARG A 632 -42.74 23.29 16.86
C ARG A 632 -43.31 22.31 17.89
N ILE A 633 -43.34 22.72 19.15
CA ILE A 633 -44.20 22.10 20.16
C ILE A 633 -45.62 22.66 19.90
N PRO A 634 -46.60 21.81 19.52
CA PRO A 634 -47.95 22.27 19.22
C PRO A 634 -48.70 22.51 20.54
N LYS A 635 -49.03 23.77 20.83
CA LYS A 635 -50.02 24.10 21.85
C LYS A 635 -51.26 24.68 21.20
N ASN A 636 -52.29 23.84 21.21
CA ASN A 636 -53.70 24.20 21.08
C ASN A 636 -54.07 25.35 22.03
N GLY A 637 -54.98 26.22 21.59
CA GLY A 637 -55.67 27.17 22.47
C GLY A 637 -56.00 28.50 21.81
N ASP A 638 -57.16 28.53 21.16
CA ASP A 638 -58.11 29.64 20.94
C ASP A 638 -57.66 31.10 21.15
N ASN A 639 -57.87 31.88 20.08
CA ASN A 639 -58.57 33.18 20.02
C ASN A 639 -58.40 34.16 21.20
N VAL A 640 -57.81 35.33 20.92
CA VAL A 640 -58.45 36.66 20.90
C VAL A 640 -57.39 37.77 20.93
N GLU A 641 -57.63 38.76 20.08
CA GLU A 641 -56.92 40.02 19.91
C GLU A 641 -56.78 40.85 21.20
N GLY A 642 -55.65 41.57 21.31
CA GLY A 642 -55.61 42.86 22.00
C GLY A 642 -55.26 42.88 23.50
N ILE A 643 -53.96 42.97 23.82
CA ILE A 643 -53.50 43.67 25.03
C ILE A 643 -52.39 44.66 24.66
N THR A 644 -52.82 45.91 24.47
CA THR A 644 -52.06 47.10 24.86
C THR A 644 -52.20 47.29 26.36
N VAL A 645 -51.09 47.57 27.09
CA VAL A 645 -50.98 48.48 28.28
C VAL A 645 -49.60 48.25 28.95
N VAL A 646 -48.62 49.15 28.77
CA VAL A 646 -48.15 50.24 29.69
C VAL A 646 -46.92 49.90 30.56
N ASN A 647 -45.84 50.66 30.27
CA ASN A 647 -44.75 51.20 31.11
C ASN A 647 -43.82 50.32 31.96
N ALA A 648 -42.52 50.36 31.61
CA ALA A 648 -41.43 50.57 32.56
C ALA A 648 -40.21 51.30 31.93
N GLY A 649 -40.02 52.57 32.31
CA GLY A 649 -38.71 53.16 32.65
C GLY A 649 -37.59 53.24 31.60
N LYS A 650 -37.52 54.40 30.92
CA LYS A 650 -36.32 55.20 30.59
C LYS A 650 -34.94 54.49 30.61
N LEU A 651 -34.33 54.32 29.44
CA LEU A 651 -32.91 54.61 29.19
C LEU A 651 -32.73 54.87 27.68
N ILE A 652 -32.82 56.13 27.25
CA ILE A 652 -32.39 56.58 25.92
C ILE A 652 -31.07 57.33 26.11
N PRO A 653 -29.90 56.77 25.75
CA PRO A 653 -28.78 57.60 25.38
C PRO A 653 -28.96 58.01 23.92
N LYS A 654 -29.21 59.30 23.71
CA LYS A 654 -29.10 59.94 22.41
C LYS A 654 -27.64 59.87 21.94
N THR A 655 -27.33 59.01 20.99
CA THR A 655 -26.15 59.21 20.14
C THR A 655 -26.57 59.12 18.67
N LYS A 656 -26.72 60.30 18.06
CA LYS A 656 -26.87 60.48 16.62
C LYS A 656 -25.49 60.36 15.97
N ARG A 657 -25.43 59.54 14.91
CA ARG A 657 -24.57 59.61 13.70
C ARG A 657 -23.06 59.74 13.88
N PHE A 658 -22.30 58.75 13.40
CA PHE A 658 -21.25 58.90 12.37
C PHE A 658 -21.18 57.60 11.53
N MET A 659 -20.72 57.73 10.29
CA MET A 659 -20.80 56.79 9.15
C MET A 659 -20.77 55.28 9.47
N LYS A 660 -21.64 54.53 8.78
CA LYS A 660 -21.52 53.08 8.58
C LYS A 660 -20.33 52.81 7.65
N THR A 661 -19.11 52.80 8.17
CA THR A 661 -18.09 51.91 7.60
C THR A 661 -18.65 50.49 7.80
N PRO A 662 -18.58 49.58 6.80
CA PRO A 662 -19.03 48.21 7.04
C PRO A 662 -18.20 47.70 8.21
N VAL A 663 -18.86 47.45 9.34
CA VAL A 663 -18.27 46.63 10.38
C VAL A 663 -18.22 45.27 9.71
N THR A 664 -17.09 44.95 9.07
CA THR A 664 -16.77 43.57 8.76
C THR A 664 -16.91 42.86 10.09
N LEU A 665 -17.95 42.04 10.21
CA LEU A 665 -18.15 41.18 11.35
C LEU A 665 -16.90 40.29 11.41
N LEU A 666 -15.89 40.71 12.18
CA LEU A 666 -14.73 39.91 12.50
C LEU A 666 -15.27 38.73 13.29
N LYS A 667 -15.57 37.64 12.57
CA LYS A 667 -16.05 36.41 13.18
C LYS A 667 -14.88 35.74 13.86
N GLU A 668 -15.01 35.50 15.14
CA GLU A 668 -13.96 34.85 15.93
C GLU A 668 -13.70 33.44 15.39
N ASN A 669 -12.43 33.15 15.13
CA ASN A 669 -12.00 31.80 14.79
C ASN A 669 -12.07 30.93 16.04
N ARG A 670 -13.01 29.98 16.06
CA ARG A 670 -13.23 29.10 17.22
C ARG A 670 -12.10 28.08 17.40
N PHE A 671 -11.24 27.90 16.40
CA PHE A 671 -10.09 26.99 16.51
C PHE A 671 -8.95 27.59 17.33
N THR A 672 -8.75 28.91 17.26
CA THR A 672 -7.66 29.62 17.97
C THR A 672 -7.51 29.24 19.46
N PRO A 673 -8.57 29.20 20.29
CA PRO A 673 -8.44 28.83 21.71
C PRO A 673 -8.11 27.36 21.96
N VAL A 674 -8.42 26.47 21.02
CA VAL A 674 -8.22 25.01 21.16
C VAL A 674 -7.03 24.49 20.36
N ALA A 675 -6.40 25.31 19.51
CA ALA A 675 -5.33 24.90 18.60
C ALA A 675 -4.17 24.19 19.31
N ASN A 676 -3.82 24.63 20.53
CA ASN A 676 -2.73 24.06 21.31
C ASN A 676 -2.96 22.58 21.68
N SER A 677 -4.21 22.15 21.94
CA SER A 677 -4.50 20.75 22.31
C SER A 677 -4.43 19.79 21.11
N PHE A 678 -4.43 20.32 19.88
CA PHE A 678 -4.29 19.55 18.65
C PHE A 678 -2.83 19.57 18.15
N PHE A 679 -2.16 20.73 18.25
CA PHE A 679 -0.88 20.95 17.60
C PHE A 679 0.32 20.41 18.39
N TYR A 680 0.46 20.78 19.67
CA TYR A 680 1.67 20.45 20.42
C TYR A 680 1.88 18.94 20.64
N PRO A 681 0.84 18.11 20.86
CA PRO A 681 1.02 16.67 20.96
C PRO A 681 1.70 16.06 19.70
N LEU A 682 1.47 16.61 18.51
CA LEU A 682 2.09 16.14 17.25
C LEU A 682 3.59 16.44 17.16
N THR A 683 4.12 17.31 18.02
CA THR A 683 5.55 17.71 18.00
C THR A 683 6.49 16.65 18.59
N ALA A 684 5.95 15.59 19.22
CA ALA A 684 6.70 14.52 19.88
C ALA A 684 7.36 13.50 18.92
N ILE A 685 7.85 13.94 17.76
CA ILE A 685 8.36 13.08 16.67
C ILE A 685 9.51 12.16 17.14
N ASP A 686 10.36 12.64 18.05
CA ASP A 686 11.53 11.89 18.50
C ASP A 686 11.30 10.97 19.70
N GLN A 687 10.15 11.07 20.38
CA GLN A 687 9.92 10.35 21.64
C GLN A 687 9.59 8.86 21.46
N HIS A 688 9.16 8.46 20.25
CA HIS A 688 8.61 7.12 19.99
C HIS A 688 9.55 6.22 19.16
N ARG A 689 10.82 6.61 19.01
CA ARG A 689 11.84 5.96 18.15
C ARG A 689 12.07 4.46 18.42
N GLU A 690 11.73 3.98 19.62
CA GLU A 690 11.86 2.55 19.96
C GLU A 690 10.97 1.64 19.10
N TYR A 691 9.81 2.13 18.65
CA TYR A 691 8.84 1.32 17.87
C TYR A 691 8.21 2.06 16.68
N LEU A 692 8.35 3.38 16.59
CA LEU A 692 7.99 4.20 15.42
C LEU A 692 9.23 4.97 14.97
N ASP A 693 9.82 4.57 13.85
CA ASP A 693 10.96 5.27 13.25
C ASP A 693 10.46 6.25 12.19
N LEU A 694 9.95 7.39 12.65
CA LEU A 694 9.35 8.41 11.78
C LEU A 694 10.34 9.03 10.78
N THR A 695 11.63 9.05 11.11
CA THR A 695 12.66 9.63 10.23
C THR A 695 13.11 8.69 9.12
N GLY A 696 13.05 7.38 9.37
CA GLY A 696 13.42 6.34 8.40
C GLY A 696 12.21 5.55 7.92
N ARG A 697 11.97 4.40 8.56
CA ARG A 697 11.00 3.39 8.10
C ARG A 697 9.56 3.90 8.00
N ASP A 698 9.13 4.74 8.93
CA ASP A 698 7.77 5.27 9.04
C ASP A 698 7.65 6.71 8.50
N SER A 699 8.51 7.08 7.55
CA SER A 699 8.57 8.43 6.95
C SER A 699 7.28 8.87 6.25
N GLU A 700 6.45 7.95 5.77
CA GLU A 700 5.11 8.29 5.24
C GLU A 700 4.15 8.72 6.36
N LEU A 701 4.24 8.15 7.56
CA LEU A 701 3.46 8.64 8.69
C LEU A 701 3.95 10.04 9.11
N LEU A 702 5.27 10.25 9.09
CA LEU A 702 5.85 11.57 9.34
C LEU A 702 5.33 12.62 8.35
N SER A 703 5.30 12.31 7.05
CA SER A 703 4.77 13.23 6.03
C SER A 703 3.33 13.64 6.36
N ARG A 704 2.47 12.69 6.73
CA ARG A 704 1.07 12.96 7.12
C ARG A 704 0.95 13.76 8.42
N ILE A 705 1.81 13.53 9.41
CA ILE A 705 1.88 14.33 10.64
C ILE A 705 2.19 15.79 10.27
N LEU A 706 3.20 16.02 9.42
CA LEU A 706 3.60 17.36 8.98
C LEU A 706 2.48 18.05 8.19
N PHE A 707 1.84 17.37 7.24
CA PHE A 707 0.66 17.90 6.53
C PHE A 707 -0.45 18.30 7.50
N CYS A 708 -0.74 17.47 8.50
CA CYS A 708 -1.69 17.80 9.56
C CYS A 708 -1.26 19.05 10.32
N MET A 709 -0.01 19.15 10.77
CA MET A 709 0.51 20.33 11.49
C MET A 709 0.40 21.62 10.66
N GLY A 710 0.78 21.58 9.38
CA GLY A 710 0.62 22.72 8.47
C GLY A 710 -0.84 23.12 8.29
N HIS A 711 -1.73 22.13 8.17
CA HIS A 711 -3.17 22.36 8.08
C HIS A 711 -3.75 22.98 9.36
N LEU A 712 -3.31 22.55 10.55
CA LEU A 712 -3.72 23.14 11.83
C LEU A 712 -3.29 24.62 11.94
N ILE A 713 -2.08 24.97 11.48
CA ILE A 713 -1.62 26.37 11.40
C ILE A 713 -2.52 27.19 10.48
N ARG A 714 -2.87 26.66 9.30
CA ARG A 714 -3.81 27.30 8.39
C ARG A 714 -5.19 27.52 9.02
N CYS A 715 -5.65 26.56 9.80
CA CYS A 715 -6.93 26.67 10.52
C CYS A 715 -6.88 27.65 11.69
N SER A 716 -5.73 27.94 12.31
CA SER A 716 -5.64 28.91 13.43
C SER A 716 -5.61 30.36 12.96
N GLY A 717 -5.20 30.61 11.71
CA GLY A 717 -5.12 31.93 11.09
C GLY A 717 -4.15 32.87 11.82
N SER A 718 -4.20 34.17 11.51
CA SER A 718 -3.29 35.16 12.12
C SER A 718 -3.71 35.47 13.57
N SER A 719 -3.14 34.71 14.52
CA SER A 719 -3.38 34.87 15.95
C SER A 719 -2.08 34.78 16.76
N PRO A 720 -2.02 35.31 18.00
CA PRO A 720 -0.80 35.25 18.81
C PRO A 720 -0.31 33.83 19.13
N CYS A 721 -1.21 32.84 19.26
CA CYS A 721 -0.80 31.45 19.48
C CYS A 721 -0.20 30.83 18.21
N THR A 722 -0.68 31.22 17.02
CA THR A 722 -0.15 30.76 15.73
C THR A 722 1.34 31.08 15.60
N VAL A 723 1.80 32.26 16.01
CA VAL A 723 3.23 32.63 15.95
C VAL A 723 4.11 31.64 16.73
N LYS A 724 3.66 31.23 17.93
CA LYS A 724 4.40 30.22 18.72
C LYS A 724 4.39 28.85 18.06
N MET A 725 3.25 28.41 17.52
CA MET A 725 3.13 27.15 16.78
C MET A 725 4.05 27.13 15.56
N VAL A 726 4.10 28.23 14.81
CA VAL A 726 4.97 28.43 13.65
C VAL A 726 6.44 28.34 14.04
N SER A 727 6.87 29.02 15.10
CA SER A 727 8.26 28.92 15.57
C SER A 727 8.66 27.49 15.94
N THR A 728 7.76 26.74 16.61
CA THR A 728 7.99 25.33 16.93
C THR A 728 8.08 24.47 15.66
N LEU A 729 7.17 24.67 14.69
CA LEU A 729 7.19 23.91 13.43
C LEU A 729 8.44 24.24 12.61
N ALA A 730 8.78 25.52 12.44
CA ALA A 730 9.94 25.95 11.66
C ALA A 730 11.23 25.30 12.17
N TYR A 731 11.43 25.26 13.49
CA TYR A 731 12.54 24.58 14.13
C TYR A 731 12.56 23.07 13.83
N LEU A 732 11.40 22.41 13.92
CA LEU A 732 11.24 20.97 13.67
C LEU A 732 11.52 20.57 12.21
N LEU A 733 11.24 21.45 11.24
CA LEU A 733 11.38 21.17 9.81
C LEU A 733 12.84 21.19 9.32
N VAL A 734 13.74 21.95 9.97
CA VAL A 734 15.15 22.10 9.54
C VAL A 734 15.85 20.75 9.31
N PRO A 735 15.87 19.81 10.26
CA PRO A 735 16.53 18.51 10.05
C PRO A 735 15.83 17.62 9.02
N LEU A 736 14.57 17.90 8.67
CA LEU A 736 13.76 17.07 7.75
C LEU A 736 13.94 17.46 6.28
N ARG A 737 14.59 18.60 5.99
CA ARG A 737 14.81 19.13 4.63
C ARG A 737 15.55 18.17 3.70
N HIS A 738 16.43 17.34 4.25
CA HIS A 738 17.29 16.41 3.51
C HIS A 738 16.80 14.95 3.60
N ASN A 739 15.52 14.73 3.98
CA ASN A 739 14.99 13.38 4.04
C ASN A 739 14.95 12.74 2.64
N THR A 740 15.31 11.46 2.56
CA THR A 740 15.34 10.69 1.30
C THR A 740 13.94 10.50 0.72
N ASN A 741 12.91 10.43 1.58
CA ASN A 741 11.53 10.30 1.16
C ASN A 741 10.96 11.64 0.64
N PHE A 742 10.54 11.66 -0.62
CA PHE A 742 9.97 12.85 -1.27
C PHE A 742 8.69 13.34 -0.60
N ALA A 743 7.88 12.45 0.00
CA ALA A 743 6.65 12.84 0.68
C ALA A 743 6.93 13.72 1.90
N VAL A 744 8.05 13.47 2.60
CA VAL A 744 8.49 14.32 3.72
C VAL A 744 8.93 15.70 3.18
N ARG A 745 9.68 15.75 2.07
CA ARG A 745 10.08 17.01 1.43
C ARG A 745 8.86 17.81 0.95
N GLN A 746 7.87 17.16 0.36
CA GLN A 746 6.58 17.77 -0.01
C GLN A 746 5.86 18.34 1.22
N ALA A 747 5.81 17.58 2.31
CA ALA A 747 5.15 18.04 3.54
C ALA A 747 5.90 19.23 4.17
N VAL A 748 7.24 19.26 4.12
CA VAL A 748 8.05 20.40 4.55
C VAL A 748 7.72 21.65 3.73
N LEU A 749 7.66 21.53 2.40
CA LEU A 749 7.29 22.64 1.50
C LEU A 749 5.85 23.12 1.76
N PHE A 750 4.91 22.20 1.93
CA PHE A 750 3.54 22.52 2.30
C PHE A 750 3.46 23.27 3.63
N CYS A 751 4.27 22.90 4.63
CA CYS A 751 4.34 23.62 5.89
C CYS A 751 4.87 25.04 5.70
N TYR A 752 5.94 25.26 4.92
CA TYR A 752 6.44 26.61 4.63
C TYR A 752 5.40 27.48 3.93
N ALA A 753 4.72 26.94 2.92
CA ALA A 753 3.61 27.63 2.26
C ALA A 753 2.46 27.93 3.24
N SER A 754 2.11 26.98 4.10
CA SER A 754 1.05 27.14 5.11
C SER A 754 1.39 28.24 6.13
N ILE A 755 2.66 28.32 6.58
CA ILE A 755 3.13 29.39 7.46
C ILE A 755 2.96 30.76 6.79
N CYS A 756 3.41 30.87 5.53
CA CYS A 756 3.36 32.08 4.72
C CYS A 756 1.93 32.58 4.49
N VAL A 757 0.97 31.68 4.28
CA VAL A 757 -0.44 32.03 4.06
C VAL A 757 -1.16 32.38 5.37
N SER A 758 -0.70 31.86 6.52
CA SER A 758 -1.42 31.98 7.79
C SER A 758 -1.07 33.24 8.59
N LEU A 759 0.18 33.69 8.50
CA LEU A 759 0.66 34.90 9.16
C LEU A 759 0.57 36.12 8.23
N SER A 760 0.38 37.30 8.80
CA SER A 760 0.42 38.53 8.00
C SER A 760 1.85 38.81 7.53
N LYS A 761 1.97 39.52 6.40
CA LYS A 761 3.26 39.91 5.82
C LYS A 761 4.14 40.66 6.83
N GLU A 762 3.54 41.54 7.63
CA GLU A 762 4.26 42.34 8.63
C GLU A 762 4.88 41.45 9.72
N VAL A 763 4.15 40.44 10.19
CA VAL A 763 4.65 39.48 11.18
C VAL A 763 5.76 38.61 10.59
N LEU A 764 5.59 38.14 9.35
CA LEU A 764 6.58 37.32 8.66
C LEU A 764 7.90 38.07 8.48
N LEU A 765 7.85 39.31 8.00
CA LEU A 765 9.05 40.13 7.82
C LEU A 765 9.70 40.56 9.14
N GLN A 766 8.91 40.74 10.21
CA GLN A 766 9.44 41.14 11.50
C GLN A 766 10.15 39.99 12.25
N PHE A 767 9.63 38.77 12.16
CA PHE A 767 10.08 37.64 13.00
C PHE A 767 10.79 36.51 12.25
N TYR A 768 10.66 36.44 10.92
CA TYR A 768 11.15 35.32 10.11
C TYR A 768 11.88 35.77 8.84
N SER A 769 12.46 36.99 8.81
CA SER A 769 13.10 37.54 7.60
C SER A 769 14.21 36.65 7.06
N ASP A 770 15.05 36.13 7.95
CA ASP A 770 16.22 35.32 7.59
C ASP A 770 15.76 33.93 7.16
N GLU A 771 14.80 33.36 7.88
CA GLU A 771 14.20 32.07 7.57
C GLU A 771 13.44 32.08 6.24
N LEU A 772 12.77 33.18 5.87
CA LEU A 772 12.08 33.30 4.57
C LEU A 772 13.05 33.18 3.40
N VAL A 773 14.24 33.78 3.51
CA VAL A 773 15.29 33.66 2.48
C VAL A 773 15.76 32.21 2.38
N ASP A 774 16.02 31.56 3.52
CA ASP A 774 16.41 30.14 3.56
C ASP A 774 15.32 29.22 2.99
N TRP A 775 14.05 29.51 3.26
CA TRP A 775 12.92 28.72 2.76
C TRP A 775 12.75 28.91 1.25
N LEU A 776 12.92 30.14 0.75
CA LEU A 776 12.90 30.43 -0.68
C LEU A 776 14.03 29.70 -1.41
N GLU A 777 15.25 29.74 -0.88
CA GLU A 777 16.40 29.03 -1.46
C GLU A 777 16.14 27.53 -1.50
N TYR A 778 15.63 26.96 -0.40
CA TYR A 778 15.29 25.54 -0.33
C TYR A 778 14.19 25.15 -1.34
N ALA A 779 13.09 25.91 -1.40
CA ALA A 779 11.99 25.65 -2.32
C ALA A 779 12.44 25.78 -3.78
N THR A 780 13.26 26.78 -4.11
CA THR A 780 13.79 26.97 -5.45
C THR A 780 14.70 25.80 -5.88
N LYS A 781 15.60 25.36 -4.99
CA LYS A 781 16.46 24.19 -5.26
C LYS A 781 15.64 22.92 -5.53
N LEU A 782 14.59 22.67 -4.76
CA LEU A 782 13.73 21.52 -5.00
C LEU A 782 12.88 21.67 -6.26
N ALA A 783 12.35 22.85 -6.56
CA ALA A 783 11.59 23.11 -7.79
C ALA A 783 12.43 22.84 -9.05
N GLU A 784 13.73 23.09 -8.98
CA GLU A 784 14.66 22.88 -10.09
C GLU A 784 15.14 21.43 -10.23
N ALA A 785 15.46 20.76 -9.11
CA ALA A 785 16.29 19.55 -9.12
C ALA A 785 15.69 18.32 -8.41
N ASP A 786 14.53 18.41 -7.75
CA ASP A 786 13.94 17.24 -7.08
C ASP A 786 13.53 16.19 -8.13
N PRO A 787 13.83 14.88 -7.97
CA PRO A 787 13.42 13.85 -8.92
C PRO A 787 11.90 13.69 -9.05
N SER A 788 11.14 13.94 -7.99
CA SER A 788 9.68 13.83 -7.98
C SER A 788 9.03 15.05 -8.64
N THR A 789 8.24 14.82 -9.70
CA THR A 789 7.50 15.87 -10.39
C THR A 789 6.51 16.58 -9.47
N GLU A 790 5.80 15.83 -8.63
CA GLU A 790 4.86 16.38 -7.65
C GLU A 790 5.58 17.26 -6.61
N CYS A 791 6.77 16.84 -6.17
CA CYS A 791 7.60 17.62 -5.26
C CYS A 791 8.04 18.93 -5.92
N ARG A 792 8.50 18.89 -7.17
CA ARG A 792 8.87 20.10 -7.94
C ARG A 792 7.69 21.06 -8.09
N GLN A 793 6.48 20.55 -8.36
CA GLN A 793 5.28 21.38 -8.49
C GLN A 793 4.92 22.10 -7.18
N ILE A 794 4.89 21.37 -6.05
CA ILE A 794 4.64 21.97 -4.73
C ILE A 794 5.76 22.96 -4.37
N ALA A 795 7.01 22.62 -4.68
CA ALA A 795 8.16 23.48 -4.44
C ALA A 795 8.06 24.80 -5.21
N GLN A 796 7.66 24.75 -6.48
CA GLN A 796 7.41 25.93 -7.30
C GLN A 796 6.33 26.82 -6.69
N MET A 797 5.19 26.25 -6.28
CA MET A 797 4.10 27.00 -5.63
C MET A 797 4.55 27.61 -4.30
N ALA A 798 5.32 26.88 -3.50
CA ALA A 798 5.88 27.37 -2.24
C ALA A 798 6.87 28.51 -2.48
N ALA A 799 7.79 28.36 -3.44
CA ALA A 799 8.75 29.39 -3.81
C ALA A 799 8.06 30.68 -4.29
N GLU A 800 7.03 30.57 -5.14
CA GLU A 800 6.22 31.72 -5.58
C GLU A 800 5.52 32.40 -4.41
N THR A 801 4.91 31.63 -3.50
CA THR A 801 4.23 32.15 -2.31
C THR A 801 5.20 32.94 -1.42
N ILE A 802 6.40 32.39 -1.18
CA ILE A 802 7.44 33.03 -0.36
C ILE A 802 8.00 34.27 -1.08
N ALA A 803 8.23 34.18 -2.39
CA ALA A 803 8.75 35.28 -3.19
C ALA A 803 7.82 36.50 -3.16
N ILE A 804 6.50 36.31 -3.25
CA ILE A 804 5.50 37.40 -3.15
C ILE A 804 5.61 38.16 -1.82
N ILE A 805 5.92 37.46 -0.72
CA ILE A 805 6.08 38.07 0.60
C ILE A 805 7.34 38.92 0.67
N ILE A 806 8.44 38.44 0.06
CA ILE A 806 9.74 39.13 0.04
C ILE A 806 9.74 40.31 -0.94
N SER A 807 9.16 40.15 -2.14
CA SER A 807 9.32 41.07 -3.27
C SER A 807 8.59 42.41 -3.12
N VAL A 808 7.58 42.52 -2.25
CA VAL A 808 6.79 43.76 -2.10
C VAL A 808 7.46 44.73 -1.10
N ASN A 809 8.79 44.70 -0.99
CA ASN A 809 9.58 45.67 -0.22
C ASN A 809 10.55 46.50 -1.08
N ASP A 810 10.54 46.30 -2.40
CA ASP A 810 11.05 47.28 -3.38
C ASP A 810 9.87 48.02 -4.03
#